data_AF-A0A2V5WRE3-F1
#
_entry.id   AF-A0A2V5WRE3-F1
#
_cell.length_a   1.000
_cell.length_b   1.000
_cell.length_c   1.000
_cell.angle_alpha   90.00
_cell.angle_beta   90.00
_cell.angle_gamma   90.00
#
_symmetry.space_group_name_H-M   'P 1'
#
loop_
_entity.id
_entity.type
_entity.pdbx_description
1 polymer ?
#
loop_
_entity_poly.entity_id
_entity_poly.type
_entity_poly.pdbx_seq_one_letter_code
_entity_poly.pdbx_strand_id
1 'polypeptide(L)'
;MRLWRKNGHYVLVIGIFQSPGIGRAVLKNLHRARCRRAAAIHASAGGRPRVEECGVSAIGGAVAASVVGLAVGAFIFWQRGILADYGPGVLALLLAAFVLAGALSGSVLVRLLKQHVDEALLARSASTILPGETIVMAEVEASETARVLVILRDVEAEAPVTFAFHSPPPFSVESTTQPLWDERPSSQRVSENAAHLARSIAVSREAKPRGRSFLRRLREVEGALEWANASLTMSAEMHHAFALSAEWLLDNAYLIREQVTDLRRSLPQKYYGKLPLIASGPEGGLPRVYHVASKMVSESGGSLEPEIIRKFLVAFQAITPLDIGELWALPLMLRLQLLECLRTLAIQVEQQQSQSEEADFWANRLITAARHSSPRLLRMMEELVERHPEPTAHFSSELMAHLYDEEAALPLVSGWLERSLRAPLLEVMQQEHRRQAVQQTALADVINSCRLLAQMAWPEFFESVSWAESELAADPAGVYARLDFETGDRYRTAVEEIARWSKRSEQEIIDQTLSLAKAAEDEVARHVGYYLIDAGRLALERATGARVPRAERSRRWLRAHAAGAYFGSVLVLAVTMVAAPLLFIAGSVSGVTLGLLGLLLLLPASDLAVLAVNYFVTSVLLPQVLPKMSFKKEGIPDDCRTLVVVPTLLTTADAIQSELNRLEIRYLGNTDANLRFALLTDFADAPRQSMPEDTEYIDIVARGIEELNRRHGPGRFFLFHRGRSWSESEQRWIGWERKRGKLERLNRFLIGESAPELEGFLCAGDRTPLEGIRFVITLDADTQLLRGAARRMIETLAHPLNQARLSPDGHRVIRGYTIIQPSVSATLPSAMATWFSRIFADPRGIDPYTHAVSDIYQDLVGEGSYHGKGIYELQTFHRLLSGRFPTAHLLSHDLLEGSYVRVGLATDIELLDVFPSSYIAWWNRQHRWIRGDWQIIDWLKPRVPVGGGRVERTPLSAFNRWKIFDNLRRSLVPPATVALLLGGWFLTPAPLLWSGIIVGLML
;
A
#
# COMPACT_ATOMS: atom_id res chain seq x y z
N MET A 1 -1.36 -8.36 44.60
CA MET A 1 -1.07 -7.55 43.40
C MET A 1 0.13 -8.14 42.69
N ARG A 2 -0.10 -8.94 41.62
CA ARG A 2 0.95 -9.40 40.70
C ARG A 2 1.20 -8.28 39.69
N LEU A 3 2.05 -7.32 40.04
CA LEU A 3 2.48 -6.27 39.13
C LEU A 3 3.53 -6.86 38.18
N TRP A 4 3.11 -7.08 36.93
CA TRP A 4 3.92 -7.03 35.71
C TRP A 4 5.33 -7.65 35.80
N ARG A 5 5.41 -8.98 35.82
CA ARG A 5 6.59 -9.66 35.24
C ARG A 5 6.49 -9.45 33.72
N LYS A 6 7.21 -8.47 33.17
CA LYS A 6 7.58 -8.53 31.76
C LYS A 6 8.32 -9.85 31.58
N ASN A 7 7.90 -10.66 30.60
CA ASN A 7 8.64 -11.84 30.15
C ASN A 7 9.92 -11.36 29.47
N GLY A 8 10.90 -10.88 30.24
CA GLY A 8 12.23 -10.61 29.73
C GLY A 8 12.92 -11.95 29.46
N HIS A 9 13.50 -12.10 28.27
CA HIS A 9 14.39 -13.21 27.96
C HIS A 9 15.67 -13.03 28.78
N TYR A 10 15.70 -13.63 29.97
CA TYR A 10 16.88 -13.65 30.82
C TYR A 10 17.87 -14.72 30.33
N VAL A 11 19.15 -14.36 30.35
CA VAL A 11 20.30 -15.14 29.95
C VAL A 11 21.20 -15.32 31.16
N LEU A 12 21.68 -16.54 31.37
CA LEU A 12 22.71 -16.82 32.36
C LEU A 12 24.09 -16.75 31.70
N VAL A 13 24.89 -15.76 32.04
CA VAL A 13 26.28 -15.63 31.58
C VAL A 13 27.20 -16.12 32.69
N ILE A 14 28.20 -16.94 32.34
CA ILE A 14 29.15 -17.56 33.26
C ILE A 14 30.57 -17.25 32.78
N GLY A 15 31.44 -16.76 33.67
CA GLY A 15 32.87 -16.60 33.45
C GLY A 15 33.68 -17.39 34.48
N ILE A 16 34.73 -18.09 34.04
CA ILE A 16 35.52 -18.99 34.87
C ILE A 16 36.93 -18.43 35.03
N PHE A 17 37.34 -18.20 36.28
CA PHE A 17 38.60 -17.53 36.64
C PHE A 17 39.48 -18.43 37.51
N GLN A 18 40.80 -18.30 37.36
CA GLN A 18 41.78 -19.09 38.12
C GLN A 18 42.14 -18.49 39.49
N SER A 19 41.61 -17.31 39.82
CA SER A 19 41.91 -16.61 41.08
C SER A 19 40.65 -16.05 41.78
N PRO A 20 40.47 -16.31 43.09
CA PRO A 20 39.37 -15.70 43.86
C PRO A 20 39.45 -14.17 43.97
N GLY A 21 40.66 -13.59 43.91
CA GLY A 21 40.83 -12.14 43.93
C GLY A 21 40.26 -11.46 42.68
N ILE A 22 40.43 -12.12 41.52
CA ILE A 22 39.95 -11.65 40.22
C ILE A 22 38.43 -11.81 40.13
N GLY A 23 37.89 -12.98 40.52
CA GLY A 23 36.43 -13.19 40.54
C GLY A 23 35.68 -12.18 41.39
N ARG A 24 36.24 -11.74 42.53
CA ARG A 24 35.69 -10.65 43.35
C ARG A 24 35.73 -9.29 42.65
N ALA A 25 36.82 -8.98 41.95
CA ALA A 25 36.95 -7.72 41.22
C ALA A 25 35.91 -7.63 40.10
N VAL A 26 35.72 -8.73 39.36
CA VAL A 26 34.71 -8.87 38.31
C VAL A 26 33.30 -8.72 38.89
N LEU A 27 32.97 -9.42 39.98
CA LEU A 27 31.66 -9.30 40.65
C LEU A 27 31.38 -7.85 41.09
N LYS A 28 32.39 -7.16 41.61
CA LYS A 28 32.28 -5.74 42.00
C LYS A 28 32.06 -4.83 40.79
N ASN A 29 32.69 -5.11 39.66
CA ASN A 29 32.50 -4.36 38.41
C ASN A 29 31.10 -4.59 37.82
N LEU A 30 30.57 -5.83 37.85
CA LEU A 30 29.20 -6.14 37.46
C LEU A 30 28.17 -5.36 38.30
N HIS A 31 28.38 -5.29 39.62
CA HIS A 31 27.54 -4.49 40.49
C HIS A 31 27.63 -2.97 40.20
N ARG A 32 28.82 -2.44 39.90
CA ARG A 32 29.00 -1.05 39.46
C ARG A 32 28.29 -0.75 38.14
N ALA A 33 28.25 -1.73 37.24
CA ALA A 33 27.54 -1.65 35.97
C ALA A 33 26.01 -1.76 36.08
N ARG A 34 25.48 -1.94 37.31
CA ARG A 34 24.06 -2.14 37.66
C ARG A 34 23.50 -3.53 37.38
N CYS A 35 24.34 -4.54 37.11
CA CYS A 35 23.92 -5.94 37.07
C CYS A 35 23.67 -6.42 38.51
N ARG A 36 22.40 -6.55 38.91
CA ARG A 36 22.02 -6.85 40.30
C ARG A 36 21.85 -8.34 40.60
N ARG A 37 21.66 -9.17 39.57
CA ARG A 37 21.60 -10.64 39.67
C ARG A 37 22.95 -11.24 39.29
N ALA A 38 23.93 -11.14 40.17
CA ALA A 38 25.24 -11.71 39.94
C ALA A 38 25.78 -12.37 41.22
N ALA A 39 26.52 -13.46 41.07
CA ALA A 39 27.12 -14.20 42.17
C ALA A 39 28.48 -14.76 41.76
N ALA A 40 29.40 -14.91 42.71
CA ALA A 40 30.66 -15.61 42.50
C ALA A 40 30.71 -16.86 43.40
N ILE A 41 31.05 -18.01 42.83
CA ILE A 41 31.25 -19.27 43.56
C ILE A 41 32.74 -19.57 43.54
N HIS A 42 33.34 -19.77 44.72
CA HIS A 42 34.74 -20.12 44.85
C HIS A 42 34.91 -21.51 45.48
N ALA A 43 35.76 -22.34 44.88
CA ALA A 43 36.12 -23.65 45.39
C ALA A 43 37.56 -23.66 45.93
N SER A 44 37.72 -23.81 47.25
CA SER A 44 39.04 -23.97 47.86
C SER A 44 39.57 -25.40 47.70
N ALA A 45 40.89 -25.57 47.73
CA ALA A 45 41.57 -26.85 47.47
C ALA A 45 41.19 -28.03 48.40
N GLY A 46 40.36 -27.82 49.44
CA GLY A 46 39.93 -28.86 50.38
C GLY A 46 38.59 -28.62 51.09
N GLY A 47 37.66 -27.82 50.54
CA GLY A 47 36.43 -27.45 51.25
C GLY A 47 35.18 -27.21 50.37
N ARG A 48 34.02 -27.11 51.04
CA ARG A 48 32.70 -26.81 50.43
C ARG A 48 32.74 -25.47 49.66
N PRO A 49 32.09 -25.37 48.48
CA PRO A 49 32.06 -24.14 47.69
C PRO A 49 31.47 -22.98 48.51
N ARG A 50 32.10 -21.81 48.45
CA ARG A 50 31.62 -20.59 49.09
C ARG A 50 31.02 -19.67 48.03
N VAL A 51 29.78 -19.24 48.26
CA VAL A 51 29.09 -18.25 47.42
C VAL A 51 29.37 -16.86 48.00
N GLU A 52 29.92 -15.97 47.19
CA GLU A 52 30.10 -14.55 47.49
C GLU A 52 29.08 -13.74 46.66
N GLU A 53 28.21 -13.00 47.35
CA GLU A 53 27.25 -12.08 46.75
C GLU A 53 27.61 -10.64 47.12
N CYS A 54 27.60 -9.71 46.17
CA CYS A 54 27.80 -8.29 46.45
C CYS A 54 26.43 -7.61 46.66
N GLY A 55 26.28 -6.85 47.75
CA GLY A 55 25.05 -6.12 48.00
C GLY A 55 25.07 -5.34 49.30
N VAL A 56 24.23 -4.31 49.40
CA VAL A 56 24.03 -3.58 50.66
C VAL A 56 23.45 -4.57 51.67
N SER A 57 24.12 -4.77 52.81
CA SER A 57 23.61 -5.65 53.86
C SER A 57 22.26 -5.11 54.34
N ALA A 58 21.33 -5.99 54.71
CA ALA A 58 20.02 -5.57 55.24
C ALA A 58 20.18 -4.61 56.43
N ILE A 59 21.30 -4.75 57.17
CA ILE A 59 21.72 -3.89 58.26
C ILE A 59 22.13 -2.50 57.75
N GLY A 60 22.98 -2.42 56.72
CA GLY A 60 23.41 -1.13 56.14
C GLY A 60 22.27 -0.34 55.48
N GLY A 61 21.32 -1.03 54.83
CA GLY A 61 20.12 -0.41 54.28
C GLY A 61 19.13 0.06 55.34
N ALA A 62 18.96 -0.70 56.43
CA ALA A 62 18.17 -0.29 57.59
C ALA A 62 18.79 0.90 58.33
N VAL A 63 20.12 0.99 58.40
CA VAL A 63 20.83 2.14 59.00
C VAL A 63 20.67 3.39 58.16
N ALA A 64 20.88 3.31 56.83
CA ALA A 64 20.71 4.47 55.94
C ALA A 64 19.25 4.98 55.93
N ALA A 65 18.27 4.07 55.86
CA ALA A 65 16.85 4.43 55.89
C ALA A 65 16.39 4.94 57.27
N SER A 66 17.00 4.47 58.37
CA SER A 66 16.82 5.03 59.72
C SER A 66 17.27 6.49 59.79
N VAL A 67 18.42 6.83 59.19
CA VAL A 67 18.95 8.21 59.17
C VAL A 67 18.04 9.13 58.34
N VAL A 68 17.53 8.65 57.20
CA VAL A 68 16.56 9.38 56.39
C VAL A 68 15.22 9.54 57.13
N GLY A 69 14.74 8.49 57.79
CA GLY A 69 13.53 8.54 58.61
C GLY A 69 13.62 9.55 59.76
N LEU A 70 14.77 9.62 60.43
CA LEU A 70 15.07 10.62 61.45
C LEU A 70 15.05 12.05 60.87
N ALA A 71 15.69 12.27 59.71
CA ALA A 71 15.74 13.57 59.06
C ALA A 71 14.36 14.04 58.59
N VAL A 72 13.55 13.14 58.03
CA VAL A 72 12.16 13.42 57.61
C VAL A 72 11.28 13.72 58.82
N GLY A 73 11.40 12.94 59.90
CA GLY A 73 10.68 13.21 61.16
C GLY A 73 11.05 14.58 61.72
N ALA A 74 12.34 14.89 61.84
CA ALA A 74 12.84 16.18 62.33
C ALA A 74 12.39 17.36 61.45
N PHE A 75 12.40 17.19 60.13
CA PHE A 75 11.94 18.20 59.17
C PHE A 75 10.43 18.46 59.28
N ILE A 76 9.60 17.41 59.42
CA ILE A 76 8.14 17.55 59.60
C ILE A 76 7.82 18.26 60.91
N PHE A 77 8.52 17.95 62.00
CA PHE A 77 8.36 18.62 63.29
C PHE A 77 8.79 20.10 63.24
N TRP A 78 9.87 20.40 62.51
CA TRP A 78 10.32 21.77 62.28
C TRP A 78 9.35 22.58 61.41
N GLN A 79 8.89 22.03 60.28
CA GLN A 79 8.00 22.70 59.33
C GLN A 79 6.62 23.04 59.95
N ARG A 80 6.12 22.20 60.86
CA ARG A 80 4.81 22.42 61.49
C ARG A 80 4.87 23.28 62.77
N GLY A 81 6.05 23.71 63.22
CA GLY A 81 6.21 24.53 64.43
C GLY A 81 5.85 23.81 65.74
N ILE A 82 5.82 22.46 65.72
CA ILE A 82 5.27 21.62 66.80
C ILE A 82 6.27 21.39 67.95
N LEU A 83 7.51 21.87 67.83
CA LEU A 83 8.59 21.66 68.80
C LEU A 83 8.31 22.29 70.19
N ALA A 84 7.40 23.25 70.30
CA ALA A 84 7.09 23.94 71.56
C ALA A 84 5.98 23.27 72.40
N ASP A 85 5.11 22.45 71.79
CA ASP A 85 3.88 21.94 72.44
C ASP A 85 4.02 20.52 73.03
N TYR A 86 5.16 19.85 72.82
CA TYR A 86 5.39 18.47 73.28
C TYR A 86 6.56 18.40 74.28
N GLY A 87 6.34 17.72 75.41
CA GLY A 87 7.41 17.44 76.37
C GLY A 87 8.55 16.61 75.74
N PRO A 88 9.81 16.78 76.17
CA PRO A 88 10.99 16.17 75.54
C PRO A 88 10.91 14.64 75.44
N GLY A 89 10.23 13.98 76.38
CA GLY A 89 10.00 12.52 76.34
C GLY A 89 9.06 12.06 75.22
N VAL A 90 8.03 12.85 74.88
CA VAL A 90 7.08 12.52 73.80
C VAL A 90 7.70 12.77 72.43
N LEU A 91 8.50 13.84 72.31
CA LEU A 91 9.26 14.13 71.08
C LEU A 91 10.28 13.04 70.77
N ALA A 92 10.98 12.52 71.79
CA ALA A 92 11.92 11.41 71.63
C ALA A 92 11.24 10.10 71.19
N LEU A 93 10.06 9.80 71.73
CA LEU A 93 9.25 8.63 71.33
C LEU A 93 8.78 8.72 69.88
N LEU A 94 8.35 9.91 69.44
CA LEU A 94 7.90 10.13 68.06
C LEU A 94 9.06 10.05 67.05
N LEU A 95 10.22 10.65 67.36
CA LEU A 95 11.43 10.52 66.53
C LEU A 95 11.92 9.07 66.48
N ALA A 96 11.86 8.34 67.60
CA ALA A 96 12.17 6.91 67.64
C ALA A 96 11.21 6.09 66.76
N ALA A 97 9.93 6.43 66.71
CA ALA A 97 8.96 5.78 65.82
C ALA A 97 9.30 6.01 64.33
N PHE A 98 9.74 7.21 63.95
CA PHE A 98 10.21 7.51 62.59
C PHE A 98 11.50 6.76 62.22
N VAL A 99 12.43 6.60 63.16
CA VAL A 99 13.64 5.77 62.99
C VAL A 99 13.25 4.31 62.78
N LEU A 100 12.34 3.78 63.60
CA LEU A 100 11.90 2.39 63.51
C LEU A 100 11.14 2.11 62.20
N ALA A 101 10.29 3.05 61.76
CA ALA A 101 9.61 3.00 60.47
C ALA A 101 10.60 3.08 59.30
N GLY A 102 11.65 3.90 59.41
CA GLY A 102 12.76 3.96 58.46
C GLY A 102 13.54 2.64 58.37
N ALA A 103 13.87 2.03 59.52
CA ALA A 103 14.55 0.74 59.58
C ALA A 103 13.73 -0.39 58.93
N LEU A 104 12.44 -0.48 59.26
CA LEU A 104 11.52 -1.49 58.73
C LEU A 104 11.28 -1.33 57.23
N SER A 105 11.01 -0.11 56.77
CA SER A 105 10.82 0.19 55.35
C SER A 105 12.10 -0.04 54.53
N GLY A 106 13.27 0.36 55.05
CA GLY A 106 14.56 0.09 54.43
C GLY A 106 14.88 -1.40 54.32
N SER A 107 14.61 -2.18 55.37
CA SER A 107 14.80 -3.64 55.37
C SER A 107 13.88 -4.35 54.38
N VAL A 108 12.59 -3.96 54.33
CA VAL A 108 11.62 -4.50 53.37
C VAL A 108 11.95 -4.08 51.93
N LEU A 109 12.35 -2.83 51.70
CA LEU A 109 12.72 -2.32 50.39
C LEU A 109 14.01 -3.00 49.86
N VAL A 110 15.01 -3.20 50.71
CA VAL A 110 16.23 -3.96 50.36
C VAL A 110 15.90 -5.42 50.06
N ARG A 111 14.98 -6.05 50.82
CA ARG A 111 14.52 -7.43 50.51
C ARG A 111 13.70 -7.52 49.22
N LEU A 112 12.89 -6.51 48.90
CA LEU A 112 12.11 -6.46 47.65
C LEU A 112 12.97 -6.13 46.42
N LEU A 113 14.06 -5.37 46.61
CA LEU A 113 14.98 -4.98 45.53
C LEU A 113 16.17 -5.93 45.33
N LYS A 114 16.43 -6.83 46.29
CA LYS A 114 17.40 -7.92 46.15
C LYS A 114 16.85 -8.97 45.19
N GLN A 115 17.21 -8.85 43.92
CA GLN A 115 17.02 -9.93 42.95
C GLN A 115 18.23 -10.87 43.07
N HIS A 116 18.01 -12.08 43.59
CA HIS A 116 19.05 -13.11 43.66
C HIS A 116 19.05 -13.94 42.36
N VAL A 117 20.20 -14.52 42.05
CA VAL A 117 20.28 -15.63 41.07
C VAL A 117 19.53 -16.82 41.68
N ASP A 118 18.79 -17.57 40.87
CA ASP A 118 18.01 -18.73 41.33
C ASP A 118 18.91 -19.73 42.11
N GLU A 119 18.47 -20.17 43.29
CA GLU A 119 19.21 -21.12 44.14
C GLU A 119 19.48 -22.44 43.40
N ALA A 120 18.58 -22.85 42.49
CA ALA A 120 18.79 -24.02 41.65
C ALA A 120 19.96 -23.84 40.67
N LEU A 121 20.15 -22.65 40.10
CA LEU A 121 21.27 -22.33 39.20
C LEU A 121 22.60 -22.25 39.96
N LEU A 122 22.58 -21.70 41.17
CA LEU A 122 23.75 -21.66 42.06
C LEU A 122 24.19 -23.08 42.46
N ALA A 123 23.25 -23.95 42.85
CA ALA A 123 23.55 -25.34 43.16
C ALA A 123 24.10 -26.10 41.95
N ARG A 124 23.50 -25.91 40.76
CA ARG A 124 23.95 -26.51 39.49
C ARG A 124 25.35 -26.07 39.07
N SER A 125 25.73 -24.82 39.33
CA SER A 125 27.06 -24.32 38.96
C SER A 125 28.12 -24.72 39.98
N ALA A 126 27.72 -24.95 41.24
CA ALA A 126 28.58 -25.41 42.31
C ALA A 126 28.97 -26.89 42.20
N SER A 127 28.22 -27.72 41.45
CA SER A 127 28.62 -29.10 41.14
C SER A 127 29.67 -29.18 40.03
N THR A 128 29.70 -28.19 39.14
CA THR A 128 30.61 -28.14 37.97
C THR A 128 31.92 -27.36 38.20
N ILE A 129 32.13 -26.77 39.38
CA ILE A 129 33.32 -25.97 39.72
C ILE A 129 34.52 -26.86 40.11
N LEU A 130 35.71 -26.59 39.56
CA LEU A 130 36.93 -27.31 39.92
C LEU A 130 37.71 -26.60 41.04
N PRO A 131 38.50 -27.33 41.87
CA PRO A 131 39.27 -26.73 42.96
C PRO A 131 40.31 -25.73 42.46
N GLY A 132 40.32 -24.53 43.04
CA GLY A 132 41.18 -23.41 42.59
C GLY A 132 40.48 -22.44 41.66
N GLU A 133 39.33 -22.81 41.09
CA GLU A 133 38.55 -21.94 40.21
C GLU A 133 37.56 -21.05 40.97
N THR A 134 37.17 -19.97 40.31
CA THR A 134 36.09 -19.08 40.74
C THR A 134 35.15 -18.85 39.56
N ILE A 135 33.90 -19.27 39.70
CA ILE A 135 32.86 -19.07 38.69
C ILE A 135 32.10 -17.79 39.04
N VAL A 136 32.11 -16.80 38.16
CA VAL A 136 31.27 -15.60 38.27
C VAL A 136 30.11 -15.77 37.30
N MET A 137 28.88 -15.63 37.80
CA MET A 137 27.67 -15.73 36.99
C MET A 137 26.82 -14.47 37.10
N ALA A 138 26.14 -14.12 36.02
CA ALA A 138 25.18 -13.02 35.98
C ALA A 138 23.94 -13.41 35.17
N GLU A 139 22.76 -13.19 35.73
CA GLU A 139 21.49 -13.34 35.03
C GLU A 139 21.05 -11.96 34.50
N VAL A 140 21.08 -11.76 33.19
CA VAL A 140 20.81 -10.46 32.55
C VAL A 140 19.81 -10.57 31.41
N GLU A 141 19.20 -9.46 30.99
CA GLU A 141 18.40 -9.45 29.77
C GLU A 141 19.31 -9.67 28.55
N ALA A 142 18.83 -10.35 27.51
CA ALA A 142 19.63 -10.67 26.31
C ALA A 142 20.33 -9.44 25.68
N SER A 143 19.74 -8.24 25.75
CA SER A 143 20.35 -7.01 25.25
C SER A 143 21.54 -6.50 26.07
N GLU A 144 21.72 -6.97 27.30
CA GLU A 144 22.80 -6.58 28.20
C GLU A 144 24.00 -7.55 28.15
N THR A 145 23.88 -8.67 27.42
CA THR A 145 24.89 -9.73 27.37
C THR A 145 26.25 -9.23 26.88
N ALA A 146 26.32 -8.54 25.74
CA ALA A 146 27.57 -7.95 25.21
C ALA A 146 28.30 -7.10 26.26
N ARG A 147 27.54 -6.29 27.02
CA ARG A 147 28.08 -5.40 28.05
C ARG A 147 28.63 -6.21 29.24
N VAL A 148 27.93 -7.25 29.66
CA VAL A 148 28.42 -8.17 30.72
C VAL A 148 29.68 -8.88 30.26
N LEU A 149 29.75 -9.31 29.01
CA LEU A 149 30.90 -10.00 28.47
C LEU A 149 32.17 -9.15 28.44
N VAL A 150 32.04 -7.88 28.07
CA VAL A 150 33.14 -6.92 28.19
C VAL A 150 33.64 -6.88 29.64
N ILE A 151 32.72 -6.78 30.62
CA ILE A 151 33.09 -6.72 32.03
C ILE A 151 33.78 -8.02 32.51
N LEU A 152 33.34 -9.17 32.03
CA LEU A 152 33.97 -10.46 32.36
C LEU A 152 35.38 -10.57 31.75
N ARG A 153 35.60 -10.05 30.53
CA ARG A 153 36.85 -10.18 29.78
C ARG A 153 37.89 -9.09 30.07
N ASP A 154 37.50 -7.94 30.63
CA ASP A 154 38.35 -6.75 30.85
C ASP A 154 39.30 -6.84 32.08
N VAL A 155 39.37 -7.98 32.77
CA VAL A 155 40.05 -8.09 34.08
C VAL A 155 41.34 -8.95 34.05
N GLU A 156 41.63 -9.65 32.95
CA GLU A 156 42.84 -10.48 32.78
C GLU A 156 43.61 -10.14 31.49
N ALA A 157 44.90 -10.50 31.43
CA ALA A 157 45.73 -10.38 30.23
C ALA A 157 45.49 -11.53 29.22
N GLU A 158 45.01 -12.68 29.69
CA GLU A 158 44.45 -13.77 28.88
C GLU A 158 42.93 -13.80 29.11
N ALA A 159 42.13 -13.95 28.06
CA ALA A 159 40.67 -13.89 28.19
C ALA A 159 40.14 -15.12 28.97
N PRO A 160 39.29 -14.93 30.00
CA PRO A 160 38.68 -16.03 30.74
C PRO A 160 37.71 -16.82 29.86
N VAL A 161 37.52 -18.11 30.18
CA VAL A 161 36.52 -18.94 29.50
C VAL A 161 35.13 -18.48 29.91
N THR A 162 34.30 -18.10 28.93
CA THR A 162 32.96 -17.55 29.15
C THR A 162 31.90 -18.36 28.41
N PHE A 163 30.81 -18.69 29.09
CA PHE A 163 29.65 -19.40 28.54
C PHE A 163 28.36 -18.61 28.76
N ALA A 164 27.36 -18.75 27.90
CA ALA A 164 26.03 -18.20 28.12
C ALA A 164 24.98 -19.25 27.83
N PHE A 165 23.93 -19.29 28.65
CA PHE A 165 22.84 -20.25 28.53
C PHE A 165 21.49 -19.52 28.52
N HIS A 166 20.65 -19.87 27.53
CA HIS A 166 19.29 -19.34 27.43
C HIS A 166 18.28 -20.15 28.25
N SER A 167 17.20 -19.48 28.64
CA SER A 167 16.00 -20.18 29.09
C SER A 167 15.33 -20.88 27.90
N PRO A 168 14.72 -22.06 28.09
CA PRO A 168 14.07 -22.81 27.03
C PRO A 168 12.97 -21.98 26.33
N PRO A 169 12.65 -22.31 25.06
CA PRO A 169 11.68 -21.55 24.28
C PRO A 169 10.35 -21.45 25.05
N PRO A 170 9.75 -20.25 25.15
CA PRO A 170 8.44 -20.08 25.80
C PRO A 170 7.27 -20.63 24.95
N PHE A 171 7.57 -21.29 23.83
CA PHE A 171 6.62 -21.77 22.85
C PHE A 171 6.60 -23.30 22.85
N SER A 172 5.40 -23.89 22.87
CA SER A 172 5.23 -25.32 22.67
C SER A 172 5.53 -25.69 21.22
N VAL A 173 6.57 -26.49 21.00
CA VAL A 173 6.78 -27.17 19.72
C VAL A 173 5.85 -28.39 19.73
N GLU A 174 4.70 -28.30 19.06
CA GLU A 174 4.02 -29.54 18.68
C GLU A 174 4.91 -30.24 17.66
N SER A 175 5.25 -31.50 17.90
CA SER A 175 5.96 -32.39 16.98
C SER A 175 5.08 -32.80 15.78
N THR A 176 4.28 -31.88 15.25
CA THR A 176 3.35 -32.09 14.14
C THR A 176 3.95 -31.79 12.77
N THR A 177 5.27 -31.87 12.62
CA THR A 177 5.89 -31.80 11.29
C THR A 177 6.32 -33.19 10.86
N GLN A 178 5.68 -33.68 9.80
CA GLN A 178 6.28 -34.71 8.94
C GLN A 178 7.74 -34.33 8.68
N PRO A 179 8.68 -35.28 8.74
CA PRO A 179 10.09 -35.00 8.52
C PRO A 179 10.25 -34.28 7.19
N LEU A 180 10.90 -33.10 7.22
CA LEU A 180 11.37 -32.46 6.00
C LEU A 180 12.37 -33.43 5.36
N TRP A 181 12.02 -33.86 4.16
CA TRP A 181 12.39 -35.11 3.49
C TRP A 181 13.89 -35.34 3.27
N ASP A 182 14.27 -36.62 3.18
CA ASP A 182 15.57 -37.10 2.70
C ASP A 182 15.74 -36.98 1.16
N GLU A 183 14.65 -36.83 0.38
CA GLU A 183 14.68 -36.74 -1.09
C GLU A 183 13.66 -35.74 -1.67
N ARG A 184 14.08 -35.00 -2.72
CA ARG A 184 13.21 -34.07 -3.46
C ARG A 184 12.15 -34.84 -4.26
N PRO A 185 10.85 -34.52 -4.12
CA PRO A 185 9.80 -35.22 -4.85
C PRO A 185 9.85 -34.90 -6.34
N SER A 186 9.57 -35.92 -7.16
CA SER A 186 9.49 -35.76 -8.61
C SER A 186 8.30 -34.88 -9.01
N SER A 187 8.41 -34.17 -10.14
CA SER A 187 7.33 -33.30 -10.64
C SER A 187 6.00 -34.05 -10.85
N GLN A 188 6.06 -35.34 -11.19
CA GLN A 188 4.88 -36.20 -11.33
C GLN A 188 4.17 -36.42 -9.98
N ARG A 189 4.94 -36.65 -8.91
CA ARG A 189 4.40 -36.86 -7.56
C ARG A 189 3.67 -35.62 -7.04
N VAL A 190 4.17 -34.42 -7.35
CA VAL A 190 3.52 -33.15 -7.02
C VAL A 190 2.12 -33.05 -7.67
N SER A 191 2.01 -33.39 -8.96
CA SER A 191 0.73 -33.37 -9.68
C SER A 191 -0.25 -34.44 -9.19
N GLU A 192 0.23 -35.65 -8.92
CA GLU A 192 -0.61 -36.74 -8.37
C GLU A 192 -1.17 -36.38 -6.99
N ASN A 193 -0.33 -35.79 -6.13
CA ASN A 193 -0.73 -35.35 -4.80
C ASN A 193 -1.70 -34.16 -4.84
N ALA A 194 -1.50 -33.21 -5.77
CA ALA A 194 -2.45 -32.14 -6.03
C ALA A 194 -3.82 -32.68 -6.46
N ALA A 195 -3.84 -33.67 -7.36
CA ALA A 195 -5.06 -34.30 -7.82
C ALA A 195 -5.76 -35.10 -6.71
N HIS A 196 -4.99 -35.80 -5.87
CA HIS A 196 -5.53 -36.50 -4.70
C HIS A 196 -6.16 -35.51 -3.70
N LEU A 197 -5.48 -34.39 -3.43
CA LEU A 197 -5.96 -33.34 -2.55
C LEU A 197 -7.28 -32.74 -3.06
N ALA A 198 -7.38 -32.46 -4.37
CA ALA A 198 -8.59 -31.91 -4.97
C ALA A 198 -9.81 -32.82 -4.79
N ARG A 199 -9.60 -34.16 -4.76
CA ARG A 199 -10.68 -35.14 -4.51
C ARG A 199 -11.06 -35.27 -3.04
N SER A 200 -10.13 -35.03 -2.12
CA SER A 200 -10.36 -35.24 -0.69
C SER A 200 -11.00 -34.04 0.01
N ILE A 201 -10.83 -32.83 -0.52
CA ILE A 201 -11.37 -31.61 0.09
C ILE A 201 -12.83 -31.40 -0.35
N ALA A 202 -13.77 -31.63 0.57
CA ALA A 202 -15.13 -31.14 0.44
C ALA A 202 -15.22 -29.69 0.92
N VAL A 203 -15.75 -28.79 0.09
CA VAL A 203 -15.93 -27.36 0.42
C VAL A 203 -17.39 -27.08 0.74
N SER A 204 -17.64 -26.28 1.77
CA SER A 204 -18.99 -25.78 2.06
C SER A 204 -18.96 -24.27 2.28
N ARG A 205 -19.81 -23.56 1.53
CA ARG A 205 -20.02 -22.11 1.68
C ARG A 205 -20.83 -21.75 2.93
N GLU A 206 -21.42 -22.74 3.60
CA GLU A 206 -22.18 -22.56 4.85
C GLU A 206 -21.39 -22.97 6.09
N ALA A 207 -20.19 -23.52 5.91
CA ALA A 207 -19.30 -23.85 7.02
C ALA A 207 -18.96 -22.57 7.82
N LYS A 208 -18.80 -22.72 9.13
CA LYS A 208 -18.38 -21.63 10.01
C LYS A 208 -16.86 -21.64 10.13
N PRO A 209 -16.21 -20.46 10.12
CA PRO A 209 -14.77 -20.39 10.32
C PRO A 209 -14.41 -20.97 11.69
N ARG A 210 -13.45 -21.89 11.70
CA ARG A 210 -12.97 -22.59 12.89
C ARG A 210 -11.45 -22.58 12.88
N GLY A 211 -10.83 -22.25 14.01
CA GLY A 211 -9.37 -22.15 14.15
C GLY A 211 -8.89 -20.78 14.62
N ARG A 212 -7.56 -20.65 14.80
CA ARG A 212 -6.92 -19.39 15.19
C ARG A 212 -6.90 -18.42 14.01
N SER A 213 -7.08 -17.13 14.28
CA SER A 213 -6.89 -16.05 13.29
C SER A 213 -5.48 -16.12 12.68
N PHE A 214 -5.36 -15.89 11.36
CA PHE A 214 -4.06 -15.79 10.68
C PHE A 214 -3.15 -14.72 11.29
N LEU A 215 -3.70 -13.60 11.78
CA LEU A 215 -2.92 -12.57 12.50
C LEU A 215 -2.40 -13.05 13.85
N ARG A 216 -3.10 -13.99 14.50
CA ARG A 216 -2.60 -14.62 15.73
C ARG A 216 -1.49 -15.60 15.41
N ARG A 217 -1.65 -16.43 14.37
CA ARG A 217 -0.60 -17.34 13.87
C ARG A 217 0.67 -16.57 13.49
N LEU A 218 0.54 -15.49 12.72
CA LEU A 218 1.66 -14.65 12.33
C LEU A 218 2.39 -14.05 13.54
N ARG A 219 1.67 -13.59 14.57
CA ARG A 219 2.29 -13.09 15.81
C ARG A 219 3.04 -14.18 16.58
N GLU A 220 2.51 -15.40 16.60
CA GLU A 220 3.19 -16.56 17.21
C GLU A 220 4.45 -16.94 16.41
N VAL A 221 4.41 -16.82 15.08
CA VAL A 221 5.58 -17.02 14.20
C VAL A 221 6.63 -15.95 14.40
N GLU A 222 6.25 -14.69 14.36
CA GLU A 222 7.14 -13.55 14.59
C GLU A 222 7.83 -13.64 15.94
N GLY A 223 7.09 -13.88 17.02
CA GLY A 223 7.69 -13.98 18.37
C GLY A 223 8.72 -15.11 18.48
N ALA A 224 8.49 -16.24 17.79
CA ALA A 224 9.44 -17.34 17.77
C ALA A 224 10.69 -17.05 16.91
N LEU A 225 10.53 -16.37 15.77
CA LEU A 225 11.65 -15.96 14.92
C LEU A 225 12.50 -14.85 15.58
N GLU A 226 11.87 -13.88 16.24
CA GLU A 226 12.56 -12.84 17.01
C GLU A 226 13.35 -13.44 18.16
N TRP A 227 12.75 -14.40 18.88
CA TRP A 227 13.42 -15.13 19.96
C TRP A 227 14.64 -15.91 19.45
N ALA A 228 14.48 -16.72 18.39
CA ALA A 228 15.57 -17.50 17.82
C ALA A 228 16.69 -16.59 17.30
N ASN A 229 16.35 -15.49 16.62
CA ASN A 229 17.33 -14.52 16.16
C ASN A 229 18.09 -13.86 17.33
N ALA A 230 17.39 -13.46 18.40
CA ALA A 230 18.01 -12.85 19.57
C ALA A 230 18.98 -13.82 20.26
N SER A 231 18.60 -15.10 20.37
CA SER A 231 19.44 -16.15 20.93
C SER A 231 20.70 -16.38 20.09
N LEU A 232 20.55 -16.61 18.78
CA LEU A 232 21.69 -16.87 17.89
C LEU A 232 22.64 -15.67 17.75
N THR A 233 22.12 -14.44 17.78
CA THR A 233 22.95 -13.22 17.73
C THR A 233 23.90 -13.17 18.94
N MET A 234 23.43 -13.62 20.11
CA MET A 234 24.23 -13.65 21.31
C MET A 234 25.31 -14.74 21.27
N SER A 235 24.99 -15.92 20.74
CA SER A 235 25.99 -16.97 20.45
C SER A 235 27.14 -16.42 19.58
N ALA A 236 26.82 -15.49 18.66
CA ALA A 236 27.79 -14.76 17.83
C ALA A 236 28.74 -13.91 18.66
N GLU A 237 28.18 -13.09 19.56
CA GLU A 237 28.96 -12.20 20.43
C GLU A 237 29.90 -13.00 21.34
N MET A 238 29.51 -14.22 21.70
CA MET A 238 30.29 -15.13 22.52
C MET A 238 31.45 -15.82 21.78
N HIS A 239 31.58 -15.66 20.46
CA HIS A 239 32.59 -16.30 19.61
C HIS A 239 32.54 -17.84 19.63
N HIS A 240 31.36 -18.43 19.87
CA HIS A 240 31.21 -19.89 19.73
C HIS A 240 31.24 -20.27 18.25
N ALA A 241 31.66 -21.51 17.95
CA ALA A 241 31.52 -22.05 16.62
C ALA A 241 30.03 -22.12 16.25
N PHE A 242 29.69 -21.63 15.07
CA PHE A 242 28.32 -21.66 14.57
C PHE A 242 28.04 -22.90 13.73
N ALA A 243 26.85 -23.46 13.90
CA ALA A 243 26.27 -24.27 12.84
C ALA A 243 26.03 -23.39 11.60
N LEU A 244 26.35 -23.89 10.39
CA LEU A 244 26.12 -23.17 9.12
C LEU A 244 24.67 -22.68 8.96
N SER A 245 23.71 -23.45 9.50
CA SER A 245 22.29 -23.08 9.50
C SER A 245 21.97 -21.88 10.41
N ALA A 246 22.72 -21.69 11.50
CA ALA A 246 22.56 -20.54 12.40
C ALA A 246 23.10 -19.25 11.76
N GLU A 247 24.29 -19.32 11.16
CA GLU A 247 24.88 -18.22 10.40
C GLU A 247 23.94 -17.77 9.27
N TRP A 248 23.44 -18.73 8.48
CA TRP A 248 22.50 -18.44 7.39
C TRP A 248 21.20 -17.76 7.86
N LEU A 249 20.65 -18.15 9.02
CA LEU A 249 19.46 -17.51 9.59
C LEU A 249 19.74 -16.06 9.99
N LEU A 250 20.88 -15.80 10.62
CA LEU A 250 21.30 -14.46 11.04
C LEU A 250 21.55 -13.53 9.84
N ASP A 251 22.25 -14.03 8.83
CA ASP A 251 22.53 -13.29 7.60
C ASP A 251 21.24 -12.86 6.88
N ASN A 252 20.18 -13.68 6.98
CA ASN A 252 18.89 -13.42 6.32
C ASN A 252 17.82 -12.84 7.27
N ALA A 253 18.18 -12.46 8.50
CA ALA A 253 17.23 -11.97 9.50
C ALA A 253 16.45 -10.72 9.03
N TYR A 254 17.10 -9.84 8.27
CA TYR A 254 16.45 -8.63 7.73
C TYR A 254 15.33 -8.97 6.74
N LEU A 255 15.56 -9.95 5.87
CA LEU A 255 14.60 -10.40 4.86
C LEU A 255 13.41 -11.06 5.53
N ILE A 256 13.64 -11.86 6.57
CA ILE A 256 12.57 -12.51 7.34
C ILE A 256 11.67 -11.45 8.01
N ARG A 257 12.27 -10.42 8.63
CA ARG A 257 11.51 -9.32 9.26
C ARG A 257 10.70 -8.51 8.24
N GLU A 258 11.27 -8.28 7.05
CA GLU A 258 10.56 -7.63 5.94
C GLU A 258 9.33 -8.44 5.53
N GLN A 259 9.48 -9.75 5.31
CA GLN A 259 8.36 -10.63 4.95
C GLN A 259 7.24 -10.64 6.00
N VAL A 260 7.60 -10.68 7.30
CA VAL A 260 6.62 -10.61 8.40
C VAL A 260 5.89 -9.26 8.39
N THR A 261 6.62 -8.17 8.18
CA THR A 261 6.06 -6.81 8.17
C THR A 261 5.08 -6.61 7.01
N ASP A 262 5.47 -7.06 5.82
CA ASP A 262 4.62 -7.00 4.62
C ASP A 262 3.37 -7.85 4.79
N LEU A 263 3.51 -9.10 5.24
CA LEU A 263 2.39 -9.99 5.45
C LEU A 263 1.42 -9.45 6.52
N ARG A 264 1.92 -8.81 7.57
CA ARG A 264 1.08 -8.14 8.59
C ARG A 264 0.24 -7.03 7.97
N ARG A 265 0.81 -6.22 7.07
CA ARG A 265 0.08 -5.15 6.36
C ARG A 265 -0.96 -5.73 5.40
N SER A 266 -0.65 -6.84 4.74
CA SER A 266 -1.50 -7.49 3.72
C SER A 266 -2.56 -8.46 4.26
N LEU A 267 -2.67 -8.65 5.58
CA LEU A 267 -3.65 -9.53 6.24
C LEU A 267 -4.87 -8.81 6.88
N PRO A 268 -5.67 -7.97 6.17
CA PRO A 268 -6.92 -7.47 6.74
C PRO A 268 -8.00 -8.56 6.80
N GLN A 269 -8.56 -8.78 7.99
CA GLN A 269 -9.46 -9.89 8.32
C GLN A 269 -10.78 -9.91 7.51
N LYS A 270 -11.20 -8.78 6.92
CA LYS A 270 -12.45 -8.66 6.15
C LYS A 270 -12.43 -9.35 4.79
N TYR A 271 -11.27 -9.54 4.16
CA TYR A 271 -11.15 -10.15 2.84
C TYR A 271 -11.18 -11.70 2.94
N TYR A 272 -10.35 -12.26 3.83
CA TYR A 272 -10.19 -13.72 3.97
C TYR A 272 -11.34 -14.44 4.67
N GLY A 273 -12.19 -13.73 5.41
CA GLY A 273 -13.38 -14.32 6.06
C GLY A 273 -14.48 -14.76 5.08
N LYS A 274 -14.31 -14.47 3.79
CA LYS A 274 -15.27 -14.80 2.71
C LYS A 274 -14.79 -15.94 1.81
N LEU A 275 -13.60 -16.49 2.06
CA LEU A 275 -13.05 -17.57 1.26
C LEU A 275 -13.81 -18.89 1.51
N PRO A 276 -13.87 -19.78 0.50
CA PRO A 276 -14.47 -21.09 0.66
C PRO A 276 -13.77 -21.89 1.77
N LEU A 277 -14.58 -22.48 2.66
CA LEU A 277 -14.09 -23.21 3.83
C LEU A 277 -14.23 -24.72 3.64
N ILE A 278 -13.30 -25.46 4.23
CA ILE A 278 -13.35 -26.94 4.27
C ILE A 278 -14.54 -27.37 5.14
N ALA A 279 -15.37 -28.27 4.61
CA ALA A 279 -16.66 -28.63 5.20
C ALA A 279 -16.54 -29.50 6.46
N SER A 280 -15.59 -30.44 6.49
CA SER A 280 -15.46 -31.43 7.57
C SER A 280 -14.03 -31.97 7.69
N GLY A 281 -13.74 -32.68 8.78
CA GLY A 281 -12.40 -33.23 9.07
C GLY A 281 -11.58 -32.39 10.05
N PRO A 282 -10.30 -32.77 10.30
CA PRO A 282 -9.41 -32.07 11.24
C PRO A 282 -9.18 -30.59 10.90
N GLU A 283 -9.24 -30.28 9.60
CA GLU A 283 -9.05 -28.93 9.05
C GLU A 283 -10.39 -28.22 8.74
N GLY A 284 -11.51 -28.80 9.17
CA GLY A 284 -12.84 -28.23 8.96
C GLY A 284 -12.95 -26.81 9.51
N GLY A 285 -13.43 -25.89 8.68
CA GLY A 285 -13.57 -24.46 9.00
C GLY A 285 -12.34 -23.60 8.70
N LEU A 286 -11.25 -24.15 8.18
CA LEU A 286 -10.15 -23.38 7.59
C LEU A 286 -10.43 -23.07 6.09
N PRO A 287 -9.91 -21.96 5.54
CA PRO A 287 -9.97 -21.69 4.10
C PRO A 287 -9.27 -22.79 3.29
N ARG A 288 -9.93 -23.29 2.23
CA ARG A 288 -9.36 -24.33 1.36
C ARG A 288 -8.00 -23.92 0.81
N VAL A 289 -7.85 -22.68 0.35
CA VAL A 289 -6.58 -22.14 -0.15
C VAL A 289 -5.42 -22.21 0.87
N TYR A 290 -5.70 -22.09 2.17
CA TYR A 290 -4.66 -22.22 3.20
C TYR A 290 -4.15 -23.67 3.29
N HIS A 291 -5.05 -24.65 3.19
CA HIS A 291 -4.67 -26.07 3.12
C HIS A 291 -3.94 -26.41 1.82
N VAL A 292 -4.39 -25.85 0.68
CA VAL A 292 -3.69 -25.96 -0.60
C VAL A 292 -2.26 -25.44 -0.49
N ALA A 293 -2.06 -24.23 0.07
CA ALA A 293 -0.74 -23.66 0.30
C ALA A 293 0.12 -24.53 1.24
N SER A 294 -0.46 -25.05 2.32
CA SER A 294 0.24 -25.94 3.25
C SER A 294 0.69 -27.23 2.57
N LYS A 295 -0.18 -27.83 1.74
CA LYS A 295 0.15 -29.03 0.99
C LYS A 295 1.22 -28.75 -0.08
N MET A 296 1.16 -27.61 -0.75
CA MET A 296 2.19 -27.20 -1.71
C MET A 296 3.57 -27.07 -1.05
N VAL A 297 3.65 -26.38 0.10
CA VAL A 297 4.91 -26.19 0.84
C VAL A 297 5.47 -27.52 1.35
N SER A 298 4.61 -28.37 1.93
CA SER A 298 5.05 -29.67 2.46
C SER A 298 5.46 -30.66 1.36
N GLU A 299 4.77 -30.66 0.21
CA GLU A 299 5.10 -31.50 -0.95
C GLU A 299 6.28 -30.96 -1.76
N SER A 300 6.69 -29.70 -1.59
CA SER A 300 7.86 -29.15 -2.29
C SER A 300 9.11 -29.08 -1.39
N GLY A 301 9.02 -29.56 -0.15
CA GLY A 301 10.10 -29.44 0.84
C GLY A 301 10.45 -27.99 1.18
N GLY A 302 9.52 -27.05 0.99
CA GLY A 302 9.76 -25.62 1.15
C GLY A 302 10.39 -24.94 -0.07
N SER A 303 10.77 -25.68 -1.12
CA SER A 303 11.30 -25.14 -2.39
C SER A 303 10.15 -24.84 -3.36
N LEU A 304 9.70 -23.60 -3.42
CA LEU A 304 8.59 -23.15 -4.26
C LEU A 304 9.09 -22.34 -5.45
N GLU A 305 9.33 -23.03 -6.55
CA GLU A 305 9.56 -22.41 -7.84
C GLU A 305 8.23 -22.11 -8.55
N PRO A 306 8.14 -21.03 -9.36
CA PRO A 306 6.94 -20.70 -10.15
C PRO A 306 6.35 -21.87 -10.94
N GLU A 307 7.21 -22.73 -11.49
CA GLU A 307 6.79 -23.88 -12.28
C GLU A 307 6.16 -25.00 -11.44
N ILE A 308 6.65 -25.21 -10.21
CA ILE A 308 6.05 -26.15 -9.26
C ILE A 308 4.66 -25.67 -8.86
N ILE A 309 4.53 -24.37 -8.56
CA ILE A 309 3.25 -23.74 -8.22
C ILE A 309 2.27 -23.91 -9.38
N ARG A 310 2.70 -23.59 -10.62
CA ARG A 310 1.89 -23.76 -11.83
C ARG A 310 1.40 -25.21 -12.00
N LYS A 311 2.30 -26.18 -11.96
CA LYS A 311 1.97 -27.61 -12.14
C LYS A 311 1.01 -28.13 -11.06
N PHE A 312 1.22 -27.73 -9.82
CA PHE A 312 0.31 -28.08 -8.73
C PHE A 312 -1.09 -27.52 -8.98
N LEU A 313 -1.19 -26.22 -9.29
CA LEU A 313 -2.47 -25.55 -9.51
C LEU A 313 -3.20 -26.09 -10.74
N VAL A 314 -2.50 -26.39 -11.84
CA VAL A 314 -3.10 -26.99 -13.04
C VAL A 314 -3.67 -28.37 -12.71
N ALA A 315 -2.91 -29.23 -12.03
CA ALA A 315 -3.36 -30.56 -11.64
C ALA A 315 -4.52 -30.54 -10.64
N PHE A 316 -4.52 -29.59 -9.71
CA PHE A 316 -5.60 -29.39 -8.74
C PHE A 316 -6.89 -28.91 -9.43
N GLN A 317 -6.78 -27.87 -10.26
CA GLN A 317 -7.93 -27.23 -10.92
C GLN A 317 -8.54 -28.08 -12.04
N ALA A 318 -7.81 -29.06 -12.57
CA ALA A 318 -8.35 -30.05 -13.50
C ALA A 318 -9.48 -30.91 -12.88
N ILE A 319 -9.56 -30.97 -11.55
CA ILE A 319 -10.62 -31.69 -10.82
C ILE A 319 -11.65 -30.74 -10.26
N THR A 320 -11.18 -29.71 -9.53
CA THR A 320 -12.07 -28.69 -8.94
C THR A 320 -11.41 -27.32 -9.07
N PRO A 321 -12.02 -26.34 -9.75
CA PRO A 321 -11.44 -25.01 -9.87
C PRO A 321 -11.38 -24.29 -8.51
N LEU A 322 -10.39 -23.42 -8.40
CA LEU A 322 -10.27 -22.48 -7.29
C LEU A 322 -11.10 -21.22 -7.62
N ASP A 323 -11.81 -20.70 -6.61
CA ASP A 323 -12.53 -19.43 -6.76
C ASP A 323 -11.50 -18.30 -7.00
N ILE A 324 -11.91 -17.24 -7.71
CA ILE A 324 -11.04 -16.08 -8.05
C ILE A 324 -10.34 -15.54 -6.79
N GLY A 325 -11.10 -15.35 -5.71
CA GLY A 325 -10.56 -14.86 -4.43
C GLY A 325 -9.59 -15.83 -3.74
N GLU A 326 -9.69 -17.15 -4.01
CA GLU A 326 -8.71 -18.12 -3.50
C GLU A 326 -7.37 -17.98 -4.21
N LEU A 327 -7.37 -17.88 -5.54
CA LEU A 327 -6.14 -17.68 -6.31
C LEU A 327 -5.44 -16.37 -5.93
N TRP A 328 -6.20 -15.30 -5.70
CA TRP A 328 -5.66 -14.03 -5.20
C TRP A 328 -5.13 -14.10 -3.75
N ALA A 329 -5.68 -14.98 -2.91
CA ALA A 329 -5.21 -15.19 -1.54
C ALA A 329 -3.97 -16.10 -1.47
N LEU A 330 -3.74 -16.93 -2.49
CA LEU A 330 -2.66 -17.93 -2.52
C LEU A 330 -1.26 -17.36 -2.20
N PRO A 331 -0.81 -16.22 -2.75
CA PRO A 331 0.53 -15.67 -2.47
C PRO A 331 0.77 -15.47 -0.97
N LEU A 332 -0.25 -14.95 -0.29
CA LEU A 332 -0.17 -14.63 1.14
C LEU A 332 -0.27 -15.90 1.98
N MET A 333 -1.06 -16.89 1.55
CA MET A 333 -1.12 -18.19 2.20
C MET A 333 0.20 -18.95 2.07
N LEU A 334 0.84 -18.93 0.89
CA LEU A 334 2.16 -19.54 0.69
C LEU A 334 3.22 -18.87 1.57
N ARG A 335 3.26 -17.53 1.62
CA ARG A 335 4.18 -16.80 2.51
C ARG A 335 3.94 -17.13 3.98
N LEU A 336 2.68 -17.19 4.43
CA LEU A 336 2.38 -17.57 5.81
C LEU A 336 2.85 -19.00 6.12
N GLN A 337 2.62 -19.95 5.21
CA GLN A 337 3.06 -21.34 5.36
C GLN A 337 4.59 -21.47 5.38
N LEU A 338 5.29 -20.75 4.50
CA LEU A 338 6.76 -20.71 4.52
C LEU A 338 7.30 -20.13 5.83
N LEU A 339 6.67 -19.09 6.37
CA LEU A 339 7.05 -18.54 7.68
C LEU A 339 6.73 -19.49 8.84
N GLU A 340 5.61 -20.24 8.78
CA GLU A 340 5.31 -21.31 9.74
C GLU A 340 6.36 -22.44 9.67
N CYS A 341 6.84 -22.81 8.47
CA CYS A 341 7.96 -23.74 8.29
C CYS A 341 9.28 -23.17 8.83
N LEU A 342 9.60 -21.92 8.50
CA LEU A 342 10.79 -21.24 8.97
C LEU A 342 10.82 -21.12 10.49
N ARG A 343 9.67 -20.89 11.13
CA ARG A 343 9.54 -20.90 12.59
C ARG A 343 10.03 -22.22 13.17
N THR A 344 9.57 -23.35 12.62
CA THR A 344 9.94 -24.68 13.09
C THR A 344 11.44 -24.93 12.88
N LEU A 345 11.97 -24.56 11.71
CA LEU A 345 13.40 -24.69 11.41
C LEU A 345 14.26 -23.81 12.34
N ALA A 346 13.86 -22.57 12.57
CA ALA A 346 14.61 -21.64 13.43
C ALA A 346 14.67 -22.13 14.89
N ILE A 347 13.57 -22.70 15.42
CA ILE A 347 13.58 -23.32 16.75
C ILE A 347 14.52 -24.54 16.79
N GLN A 348 14.52 -25.37 15.73
CA GLN A 348 15.41 -26.53 15.66
C GLN A 348 16.89 -26.14 15.52
N VAL A 349 17.19 -25.06 14.79
CA VAL A 349 18.55 -24.52 14.64
C VAL A 349 19.04 -23.93 15.96
N GLU A 350 18.20 -23.17 16.66
CA GLU A 350 18.56 -22.67 17.99
C GLU A 350 18.78 -23.81 18.99
N GLN A 351 17.92 -24.83 18.99
CA GLN A 351 18.06 -25.97 19.89
C GLN A 351 19.38 -26.74 19.64
N GLN A 352 19.83 -26.81 18.38
CA GLN A 352 21.13 -27.39 18.04
C GLN A 352 22.27 -26.51 18.52
N GLN A 353 22.23 -25.20 18.24
CA GLN A 353 23.25 -24.27 18.71
C GLN A 353 23.39 -24.32 20.25
N SER A 354 22.27 -24.38 20.97
CA SER A 354 22.26 -24.55 22.43
C SER A 354 22.90 -25.87 22.87
N GLN A 355 22.67 -26.97 22.14
CA GLN A 355 23.31 -28.26 22.42
C GLN A 355 24.82 -28.24 22.10
N SER A 356 25.26 -27.51 21.06
CA SER A 356 26.68 -27.30 20.78
C SER A 356 27.37 -26.51 21.90
N GLU A 357 26.72 -25.45 22.40
CA GLU A 357 27.21 -24.65 23.54
C GLU A 357 27.31 -25.47 24.83
N GLU A 358 26.31 -26.33 25.10
CA GLU A 358 26.36 -27.27 26.24
C GLU A 358 27.47 -28.31 26.07
N ALA A 359 27.69 -28.81 24.85
CA ALA A 359 28.76 -29.76 24.56
C ALA A 359 30.15 -29.13 24.74
N ASP A 360 30.36 -27.90 24.29
CA ASP A 360 31.60 -27.15 24.49
C ASP A 360 31.87 -26.89 25.99
N PHE A 361 30.84 -26.48 26.75
CA PHE A 361 30.94 -26.36 28.20
C PHE A 361 31.42 -27.67 28.84
N TRP A 362 30.77 -28.79 28.52
CA TRP A 362 31.11 -30.10 29.08
C TRP A 362 32.48 -30.60 28.62
N ALA A 363 32.84 -30.41 27.36
CA ALA A 363 34.18 -30.73 26.85
C ALA A 363 35.23 -29.95 27.63
N ASN A 364 35.06 -28.64 27.78
CA ASN A 364 35.97 -27.80 28.56
C ASN A 364 36.12 -28.29 30.01
N ARG A 365 35.00 -28.64 30.68
CA ARG A 365 35.02 -29.18 32.05
C ARG A 365 35.74 -30.53 32.14
N LEU A 366 35.52 -31.43 31.19
CA LEU A 366 36.14 -32.77 31.16
C LEU A 366 37.63 -32.71 30.86
N ILE A 367 38.04 -31.90 29.89
CA ILE A 367 39.44 -31.64 29.54
C ILE A 367 40.19 -31.06 30.75
N THR A 368 39.61 -30.06 31.41
CA THR A 368 40.22 -29.44 32.58
C THR A 368 40.31 -30.44 33.75
N ALA A 369 39.28 -31.26 33.97
CA ALA A 369 39.30 -32.31 34.98
C ALA A 369 40.36 -33.40 34.69
N ALA A 370 40.49 -33.82 33.43
CA ALA A 370 41.47 -34.80 32.97
C ALA A 370 42.91 -34.33 33.21
N ARG A 371 43.20 -33.05 32.92
CA ARG A 371 44.52 -32.43 33.14
C ARG A 371 44.93 -32.33 34.61
N HIS A 372 43.97 -32.27 35.54
CA HIS A 372 44.26 -32.13 36.96
C HIS A 372 44.35 -33.48 37.72
N SER A 373 43.42 -34.43 37.51
CA SER A 373 43.47 -35.77 38.15
C SER A 373 42.30 -36.70 37.75
N SER A 374 42.53 -38.02 37.69
CA SER A 374 41.51 -39.03 37.34
C SER A 374 40.28 -39.10 38.28
N PRO A 375 40.36 -38.94 39.62
CA PRO A 375 39.18 -38.95 40.48
C PRO A 375 38.22 -37.78 40.23
N ARG A 376 38.72 -36.65 39.72
CA ARG A 376 37.90 -35.49 39.37
C ARG A 376 37.17 -35.69 38.05
N LEU A 377 37.80 -36.37 37.10
CA LEU A 377 37.19 -36.77 35.83
C LEU A 377 35.98 -37.68 36.07
N LEU A 378 36.08 -38.67 36.97
CA LEU A 378 34.96 -39.56 37.31
C LEU A 378 33.77 -38.80 37.90
N ARG A 379 34.02 -37.85 38.81
CA ARG A 379 32.95 -37.02 39.40
C ARG A 379 32.26 -36.12 38.35
N MET A 380 33.04 -35.57 37.42
CA MET A 380 32.49 -34.77 36.32
C MET A 380 31.67 -35.64 35.35
N MET A 381 32.06 -36.91 35.18
CA MET A 381 31.29 -37.87 34.40
C MET A 381 29.99 -38.28 35.06
N GLU A 382 29.97 -38.48 36.38
CA GLU A 382 28.73 -38.73 37.14
C GLU A 382 27.71 -37.60 36.94
N GLU A 383 28.16 -36.34 37.06
CA GLU A 383 27.31 -35.17 36.86
C GLU A 383 26.81 -35.06 35.40
N LEU A 384 27.64 -35.38 34.40
CA LEU A 384 27.22 -35.39 33.00
C LEU A 384 26.11 -36.43 32.75
N VAL A 385 26.29 -37.65 33.26
CA VAL A 385 25.33 -38.75 33.10
C VAL A 385 24.00 -38.44 33.79
N GLU A 386 24.03 -37.85 34.97
CA GLU A 386 22.81 -37.45 35.69
C GLU A 386 22.04 -36.36 34.95
N ARG A 387 22.76 -35.43 34.29
CA ARG A 387 22.15 -34.31 33.57
C ARG A 387 21.61 -34.68 32.20
N HIS A 388 22.26 -35.63 31.52
CA HIS A 388 21.87 -36.08 30.18
C HIS A 388 21.64 -37.60 30.16
N PRO A 389 20.61 -38.13 30.85
CA PRO A 389 20.36 -39.57 30.86
C PRO A 389 20.04 -40.14 29.47
N GLU A 390 19.47 -39.31 28.58
CA GLU A 390 19.22 -39.60 27.17
C GLU A 390 19.85 -38.50 26.30
N PRO A 391 21.16 -38.59 25.96
CA PRO A 391 21.82 -37.57 25.16
C PRO A 391 21.29 -37.57 23.72
N THR A 392 21.18 -36.40 23.10
CA THR A 392 20.79 -36.27 21.69
C THR A 392 21.95 -36.64 20.77
N ALA A 393 21.64 -37.08 19.54
CA ALA A 393 22.66 -37.38 18.53
C ALA A 393 23.57 -36.17 18.25
N HIS A 394 22.98 -34.97 18.15
CA HIS A 394 23.69 -33.72 17.93
C HIS A 394 24.67 -33.38 19.07
N PHE A 395 24.19 -33.35 20.33
CA PHE A 395 25.03 -33.12 21.51
C PHE A 395 26.20 -34.11 21.58
N SER A 396 25.93 -35.39 21.28
CA SER A 396 26.91 -36.46 21.30
C SER A 396 27.99 -36.26 20.23
N SER A 397 27.61 -35.83 19.03
CA SER A 397 28.53 -35.55 17.92
C SER A 397 29.47 -34.38 18.24
N GLU A 398 28.92 -33.27 18.76
CA GLU A 398 29.70 -32.08 19.14
C GLU A 398 30.65 -32.38 20.31
N LEU A 399 30.18 -33.08 21.34
CA LEU A 399 31.02 -33.45 22.49
C LEU A 399 32.19 -34.35 22.07
N MET A 400 31.96 -35.29 21.17
CA MET A 400 33.02 -36.16 20.61
C MET A 400 34.02 -35.38 19.76
N ALA A 401 33.56 -34.40 18.96
CA ALA A 401 34.44 -33.56 18.15
C ALA A 401 35.41 -32.74 19.02
N HIS A 402 34.95 -32.20 20.15
CA HIS A 402 35.81 -31.44 21.07
C HIS A 402 36.78 -32.31 21.89
N LEU A 403 36.47 -33.60 22.11
CA LEU A 403 37.29 -34.51 22.92
C LEU A 403 38.24 -35.39 22.11
N TYR A 404 38.29 -35.24 20.78
CA TYR A 404 39.00 -36.15 19.88
C TYR A 404 40.50 -36.34 20.21
N ASP A 405 41.17 -35.28 20.71
CA ASP A 405 42.61 -35.31 21.05
C ASP A 405 42.90 -35.64 22.53
N GLU A 406 41.89 -35.95 23.35
CA GLU A 406 42.04 -36.08 24.81
C GLU A 406 41.94 -37.55 25.27
N GLU A 407 43.10 -38.21 25.30
CA GLU A 407 43.27 -39.65 25.53
C GLU A 407 42.64 -40.17 26.84
N ALA A 408 42.55 -39.33 27.88
CA ALA A 408 42.03 -39.72 29.18
C ALA A 408 40.49 -39.70 29.30
N ALA A 409 39.83 -38.79 28.58
CA ALA A 409 38.38 -38.58 28.67
C ALA A 409 37.62 -39.31 27.54
N LEU A 410 38.21 -39.36 26.34
CA LEU A 410 37.57 -39.89 25.14
C LEU A 410 37.02 -41.32 25.26
N PRO A 411 37.74 -42.31 25.83
CA PRO A 411 37.22 -43.68 25.96
C PRO A 411 36.05 -43.81 26.95
N LEU A 412 36.02 -42.97 27.99
CA LEU A 412 34.96 -42.98 29.00
C LEU A 412 33.66 -42.39 28.43
N VAL A 413 33.78 -41.26 27.73
CA VAL A 413 32.64 -40.57 27.11
C VAL A 413 32.08 -41.39 25.96
N SER A 414 32.93 -41.90 25.07
CA SER A 414 32.49 -42.74 23.94
C SER A 414 31.75 -43.99 24.41
N GLY A 415 32.30 -44.71 25.39
CA GLY A 415 31.65 -45.90 25.95
C GLY A 415 30.34 -45.60 26.69
N TRP A 416 30.13 -44.40 27.23
CA TRP A 416 28.84 -43.98 27.79
C TRP A 416 27.83 -43.63 26.67
N LEU A 417 28.25 -42.89 25.65
CA LEU A 417 27.39 -42.49 24.55
C LEU A 417 26.89 -43.69 23.74
N GLU A 418 27.75 -44.65 23.40
CA GLU A 418 27.35 -45.88 22.68
C GLU A 418 26.31 -46.69 23.46
N ARG A 419 26.46 -46.79 24.79
CA ARG A 419 25.50 -47.47 25.67
C ARG A 419 24.16 -46.73 25.75
N SER A 420 24.20 -45.40 25.79
CA SER A 420 23.00 -44.57 25.93
C SER A 420 22.21 -44.49 24.63
N LEU A 421 22.90 -44.33 23.49
CA LEU A 421 22.31 -44.22 22.16
C LEU A 421 21.97 -45.56 21.51
N ARG A 422 22.50 -46.68 22.05
CA ARG A 422 22.28 -48.06 21.56
C ARG A 422 22.70 -48.28 20.10
N ALA A 423 23.67 -47.50 19.62
CA ALA A 423 24.21 -47.57 18.27
C ALA A 423 25.72 -47.22 18.28
N PRO A 424 26.50 -47.71 17.31
CA PRO A 424 27.89 -47.29 17.15
C PRO A 424 27.98 -45.78 16.88
N LEU A 425 28.92 -45.09 17.54
CA LEU A 425 29.03 -43.63 17.42
C LEU A 425 29.24 -43.15 15.98
N LEU A 426 30.01 -43.89 15.19
CA LEU A 426 30.23 -43.55 13.77
C LEU A 426 28.93 -43.49 12.97
N GLU A 427 27.97 -44.39 13.25
CA GLU A 427 26.67 -44.40 12.57
C GLU A 427 25.83 -43.20 13.00
N VAL A 428 25.81 -42.90 14.31
CA VAL A 428 25.10 -41.73 14.86
C VAL A 428 25.63 -40.43 14.28
N MET A 429 26.96 -40.26 14.21
CA MET A 429 27.59 -39.08 13.63
C MET A 429 27.29 -38.94 12.12
N GLN A 430 27.31 -40.03 11.37
CA GLN A 430 26.95 -40.01 9.94
C GLN A 430 25.48 -39.63 9.72
N GLN A 431 24.57 -40.17 10.54
CA GLN A 431 23.15 -39.81 10.49
C GLN A 431 22.94 -38.33 10.87
N GLU A 432 23.65 -37.84 11.88
CA GLU A 432 23.56 -36.44 12.31
C GLU A 432 24.10 -35.47 11.25
N HIS A 433 25.24 -35.74 10.63
CA HIS A 433 25.74 -34.91 9.52
C HIS A 433 24.77 -34.87 8.34
N ARG A 434 24.13 -36.01 7.99
CA ARG A 434 23.08 -36.03 6.96
C ARG A 434 21.89 -35.16 7.37
N ARG A 435 21.44 -35.26 8.63
CA ARG A 435 20.34 -34.47 9.18
C ARG A 435 20.62 -32.97 9.13
N GLN A 436 21.83 -32.55 9.49
CA GLN A 436 22.29 -31.15 9.40
C GLN A 436 22.29 -30.65 7.95
N ALA A 437 22.80 -31.44 7.01
CA ALA A 437 22.82 -31.08 5.59
C ALA A 437 21.41 -30.92 5.00
N VAL A 438 20.47 -31.82 5.35
CA VAL A 438 19.06 -31.72 4.97
C VAL A 438 18.42 -30.46 5.55
N GLN A 439 18.64 -30.18 6.83
CA GLN A 439 18.09 -28.99 7.49
C GLN A 439 18.62 -27.69 6.90
N GLN A 440 19.93 -27.62 6.61
CA GLN A 440 20.55 -26.46 5.97
C GLN A 440 19.94 -26.21 4.58
N THR A 441 19.74 -27.28 3.80
CA THR A 441 19.11 -27.18 2.48
C THR A 441 17.66 -26.71 2.59
N ALA A 442 16.89 -27.26 3.53
CA ALA A 442 15.50 -26.84 3.76
C ALA A 442 15.39 -25.37 4.18
N LEU A 443 16.31 -24.89 5.04
CA LEU A 443 16.37 -23.50 5.45
C LEU A 443 16.66 -22.57 4.25
N ALA A 444 17.64 -22.95 3.42
CA ALA A 444 17.97 -22.21 2.21
C ALA A 444 16.79 -22.18 1.21
N ASP A 445 16.14 -23.32 0.99
CA ASP A 445 14.99 -23.44 0.07
C ASP A 445 13.80 -22.59 0.54
N VAL A 446 13.46 -22.58 1.83
CA VAL A 446 12.38 -21.74 2.39
C VAL A 446 12.67 -20.25 2.24
N ILE A 447 13.90 -19.82 2.56
CA ILE A 447 14.32 -18.40 2.45
C ILE A 447 14.32 -17.95 0.99
N ASN A 448 14.86 -18.76 0.09
CA ASN A 448 14.86 -18.46 -1.35
C ASN A 448 13.42 -18.41 -1.90
N SER A 449 12.54 -19.30 -1.46
CA SER A 449 11.13 -19.28 -1.85
C SER A 449 10.41 -18.02 -1.39
N CYS A 450 10.64 -17.56 -0.16
CA CYS A 450 10.13 -16.27 0.31
C CYS A 450 10.58 -15.12 -0.61
N ARG A 451 11.85 -15.11 -1.01
CA ARG A 451 12.41 -14.09 -1.93
C ARG A 451 11.78 -14.17 -3.32
N LEU A 452 11.63 -15.37 -3.89
CA LEU A 452 11.01 -15.59 -5.20
C LEU A 452 9.55 -15.13 -5.22
N LEU A 453 8.77 -15.51 -4.20
CA LEU A 453 7.36 -15.09 -4.08
C LEU A 453 7.20 -13.57 -3.90
N ALA A 454 8.21 -12.87 -3.40
CA ALA A 454 8.22 -11.41 -3.29
C ALA A 454 8.45 -10.71 -4.65
N GLN A 455 9.25 -11.32 -5.53
CA GLN A 455 9.63 -10.75 -6.83
C GLN A 455 8.70 -11.15 -7.98
N MET A 456 7.83 -12.14 -7.75
CA MET A 456 6.93 -12.69 -8.76
C MET A 456 5.86 -11.68 -9.23
N ALA A 457 5.67 -11.56 -10.54
CA ALA A 457 4.55 -10.82 -11.14
C ALA A 457 3.24 -11.60 -10.99
N TRP A 458 2.65 -11.54 -9.79
CA TRP A 458 1.41 -12.23 -9.46
C TRP A 458 0.23 -11.96 -10.41
N PRO A 459 0.01 -10.74 -10.92
CA PRO A 459 -1.02 -10.49 -11.93
C PRO A 459 -0.90 -11.40 -13.17
N GLU A 460 0.28 -11.44 -13.78
CA GLU A 460 0.53 -12.25 -14.98
C GLU A 460 0.47 -13.74 -14.68
N PHE A 461 0.96 -14.14 -13.50
CA PHE A 461 0.85 -15.52 -13.06
C PHE A 461 -0.60 -15.95 -12.87
N PHE A 462 -1.42 -15.12 -12.21
CA PHE A 462 -2.84 -15.35 -11.99
C PHE A 462 -3.57 -15.59 -13.31
N GLU A 463 -3.41 -14.70 -14.30
CA GLU A 463 -4.05 -14.86 -15.63
C GLU A 463 -3.65 -16.18 -16.30
N SER A 464 -2.40 -16.62 -16.10
CA SER A 464 -1.90 -17.85 -16.72
C SER A 464 -2.39 -19.15 -16.07
N VAL A 465 -2.97 -19.11 -14.87
CA VAL A 465 -3.44 -20.31 -14.14
C VAL A 465 -4.92 -20.24 -13.76
N SER A 466 -5.56 -19.09 -13.89
CA SER A 466 -6.95 -18.88 -13.49
C SER A 466 -7.89 -19.56 -14.48
N TRP A 467 -8.71 -20.49 -13.97
CA TRP A 467 -9.78 -21.10 -14.74
C TRP A 467 -10.80 -20.05 -15.21
N ALA A 468 -11.20 -19.13 -14.33
CA ALA A 468 -12.16 -18.07 -14.65
C ALA A 468 -11.66 -17.16 -15.78
N GLU A 469 -10.35 -16.89 -15.83
CA GLU A 469 -9.73 -16.13 -16.93
C GLU A 469 -9.89 -16.84 -18.27
N SER A 470 -9.57 -18.13 -18.31
CA SER A 470 -9.69 -18.96 -19.51
C SER A 470 -11.13 -19.03 -20.03
N GLU A 471 -12.13 -19.15 -19.16
CA GLU A 471 -13.52 -19.22 -19.57
C GLU A 471 -14.07 -17.86 -20.04
N LEU A 472 -13.73 -16.77 -19.35
CA LEU A 472 -14.13 -15.43 -19.77
C LEU A 472 -13.47 -15.02 -21.10
N ALA A 473 -12.30 -15.57 -21.42
CA ALA A 473 -11.67 -15.41 -22.73
C ALA A 473 -12.49 -16.00 -23.89
N ALA A 474 -13.45 -16.90 -23.62
CA ALA A 474 -14.44 -17.38 -24.60
C ALA A 474 -15.56 -16.35 -24.92
N ASP A 475 -15.37 -15.09 -24.53
CA ASP A 475 -16.20 -13.94 -24.86
C ASP A 475 -16.57 -13.91 -26.36
N PRO A 476 -17.86 -13.93 -26.73
CA PRO A 476 -18.29 -13.96 -28.13
C PRO A 476 -17.84 -12.77 -28.97
N ALA A 477 -17.51 -11.64 -28.34
CA ALA A 477 -16.98 -10.45 -29.00
C ALA A 477 -15.44 -10.48 -29.16
N GLY A 478 -14.74 -11.43 -28.51
CA GLY A 478 -13.27 -11.50 -28.52
C GLY A 478 -12.60 -10.25 -27.92
N VAL A 479 -13.28 -9.57 -26.99
CA VAL A 479 -12.80 -8.33 -26.38
C VAL A 479 -12.08 -8.66 -25.07
N TYR A 480 -12.60 -9.61 -24.28
CA TYR A 480 -12.07 -9.96 -22.96
C TYR A 480 -10.57 -10.28 -22.96
N ALA A 481 -10.10 -11.11 -23.90
CA ALA A 481 -8.70 -11.53 -24.01
C ALA A 481 -7.73 -10.38 -24.35
N ARG A 482 -8.24 -9.21 -24.74
CA ARG A 482 -7.47 -8.01 -25.11
C ARG A 482 -7.65 -6.87 -24.11
N LEU A 483 -8.20 -7.12 -22.92
CA LEU A 483 -8.38 -6.11 -21.88
C LEU A 483 -7.08 -5.82 -21.14
N ASP A 484 -7.00 -4.65 -20.49
CA ASP A 484 -6.00 -4.44 -19.45
C ASP A 484 -6.32 -5.27 -18.20
N PHE A 485 -5.29 -5.50 -17.39
CA PHE A 485 -5.40 -6.36 -16.21
C PHE A 485 -6.47 -5.85 -15.25
N GLU A 486 -6.50 -4.55 -15.02
CA GLU A 486 -7.41 -3.87 -14.10
C GLU A 486 -8.87 -3.98 -14.55
N THR A 487 -9.16 -3.87 -15.86
CA THR A 487 -10.52 -4.09 -16.37
C THR A 487 -10.92 -5.56 -16.26
N GLY A 488 -10.01 -6.49 -16.60
CA GLY A 488 -10.23 -7.92 -16.42
C GLY A 488 -10.53 -8.27 -14.96
N ASP A 489 -9.79 -7.68 -14.01
CA ASP A 489 -9.97 -7.92 -12.58
C ASP A 489 -11.29 -7.37 -12.05
N ARG A 490 -11.73 -6.23 -12.59
CA ARG A 490 -13.06 -5.69 -12.28
C ARG A 490 -14.18 -6.62 -12.77
N TYR A 491 -14.01 -7.25 -13.93
CA TYR A 491 -14.98 -8.22 -14.44
C TYR A 491 -15.01 -9.47 -13.57
N ARG A 492 -13.84 -9.96 -13.15
CA ARG A 492 -13.71 -11.09 -12.21
C ARG A 492 -14.33 -10.77 -10.85
N THR A 493 -14.09 -9.58 -10.31
CA THR A 493 -14.73 -9.08 -9.09
C THR A 493 -16.26 -9.04 -9.23
N ALA A 494 -16.77 -8.62 -10.40
CA ALA A 494 -18.21 -8.63 -10.68
C ALA A 494 -18.78 -10.06 -10.66
N VAL A 495 -18.06 -11.06 -11.18
CA VAL A 495 -18.44 -12.48 -11.07
C VAL A 495 -18.52 -12.91 -9.59
N GLU A 496 -17.49 -12.62 -8.79
CA GLU A 496 -17.46 -12.96 -7.35
C GLU A 496 -18.64 -12.33 -6.57
N GLU A 497 -18.99 -11.08 -6.89
CA GLU A 497 -20.12 -10.38 -6.27
C GLU A 497 -21.46 -11.08 -6.57
N ILE A 498 -21.71 -11.39 -7.84
CA ILE A 498 -22.97 -12.01 -8.26
C ILE A 498 -23.05 -13.44 -7.71
N ALA A 499 -21.95 -14.20 -7.74
CA ALA A 499 -21.87 -15.53 -7.15
C ALA A 499 -22.24 -15.49 -5.66
N ARG A 500 -21.73 -14.49 -4.93
CA ARG A 500 -22.06 -14.28 -3.52
C ARG A 500 -23.52 -13.89 -3.28
N TRP A 501 -24.08 -13.01 -4.11
CA TRP A 501 -25.47 -12.56 -3.96
C TRP A 501 -26.49 -13.62 -4.35
N SER A 502 -26.16 -14.49 -5.30
CA SER A 502 -27.00 -15.60 -5.77
C SER A 502 -26.80 -16.89 -4.97
N LYS A 503 -25.72 -16.99 -4.19
CA LYS A 503 -25.25 -18.24 -3.55
C LYS A 503 -24.94 -19.36 -4.56
N ARG A 504 -24.55 -19.01 -5.79
CA ARG A 504 -24.16 -19.95 -6.86
C ARG A 504 -22.64 -19.97 -7.06
N SER A 505 -22.12 -21.02 -7.69
CA SER A 505 -20.70 -21.11 -8.02
C SER A 505 -20.28 -20.00 -9.00
N GLU A 506 -18.99 -19.61 -8.99
CA GLU A 506 -18.47 -18.64 -9.98
C GLU A 506 -18.61 -19.20 -11.40
N GLN A 507 -18.52 -20.52 -11.56
CA GLN A 507 -18.71 -21.21 -12.83
C GLN A 507 -20.10 -20.95 -13.43
N GLU A 508 -21.15 -21.15 -12.64
CA GLU A 508 -22.53 -20.90 -13.08
C GLU A 508 -22.76 -19.44 -13.49
N ILE A 509 -22.07 -18.48 -12.86
CA ILE A 509 -22.18 -17.06 -13.22
C ILE A 509 -21.50 -16.79 -14.56
N ILE A 510 -20.30 -17.34 -14.78
CA ILE A 510 -19.58 -17.19 -16.04
C ILE A 510 -20.38 -17.84 -17.18
N ASP A 511 -20.89 -19.06 -16.99
CA ASP A 511 -21.71 -19.78 -17.97
C ASP A 511 -22.97 -18.98 -18.34
N GLN A 512 -23.67 -18.45 -17.34
CA GLN A 512 -24.87 -17.65 -17.58
C GLN A 512 -24.55 -16.33 -18.29
N THR A 513 -23.41 -15.71 -17.97
CA THR A 513 -22.93 -14.48 -18.62
C THR A 513 -22.61 -14.74 -20.09
N LEU A 514 -21.88 -15.82 -20.39
CA LEU A 514 -21.55 -16.24 -21.75
C LEU A 514 -22.80 -16.62 -22.54
N SER A 515 -23.77 -17.29 -21.92
CA SER A 515 -25.04 -17.64 -22.55
C SER A 515 -25.83 -16.40 -22.98
N LEU A 516 -25.94 -15.40 -22.09
CA LEU A 516 -26.59 -14.12 -22.40
C LEU A 516 -25.85 -13.33 -23.50
N ALA A 517 -24.52 -13.34 -23.48
CA ALA A 517 -23.69 -12.72 -24.51
C ALA A 517 -23.82 -13.40 -25.88
N LYS A 518 -23.87 -14.74 -25.92
CA LYS A 518 -24.05 -15.51 -27.15
C LYS A 518 -25.43 -15.30 -27.77
N ALA A 519 -26.47 -15.12 -26.96
CA ALA A 519 -27.83 -14.91 -27.42
C ALA A 519 -28.13 -13.47 -27.89
N ALA A 520 -27.20 -12.53 -27.68
CA ALA A 520 -27.42 -11.13 -28.01
C ALA A 520 -27.19 -10.84 -29.51
N GLU A 521 -28.10 -10.06 -30.11
CA GLU A 521 -27.94 -9.59 -31.50
C GLU A 521 -27.12 -8.30 -31.59
N ASP A 522 -27.26 -7.40 -30.60
CA ASP A 522 -26.51 -6.14 -30.56
C ASP A 522 -25.01 -6.39 -30.30
N GLU A 523 -24.15 -5.74 -31.08
CA GLU A 523 -22.69 -5.93 -31.03
C GLU A 523 -22.11 -5.72 -29.64
N VAL A 524 -22.65 -4.78 -28.86
CA VAL A 524 -22.12 -4.50 -27.53
C VAL A 524 -22.64 -5.50 -26.52
N ALA A 525 -23.91 -5.88 -26.61
CA ALA A 525 -24.47 -6.92 -25.77
C ALA A 525 -23.83 -8.29 -26.02
N ARG A 526 -23.12 -8.51 -27.14
CA ARG A 526 -22.31 -9.71 -27.37
C ARG A 526 -21.02 -9.79 -26.54
N HIS A 527 -20.63 -8.70 -25.88
CA HIS A 527 -19.48 -8.68 -24.98
C HIS A 527 -19.88 -9.00 -23.53
N VAL A 528 -19.17 -9.92 -22.87
CA VAL A 528 -19.43 -10.29 -21.47
C VAL A 528 -19.44 -9.11 -20.49
N GLY A 529 -18.61 -8.10 -20.72
CA GLY A 529 -18.53 -6.90 -19.88
C GLY A 529 -19.84 -6.11 -19.79
N TYR A 530 -20.69 -6.19 -20.83
CA TYR A 530 -22.00 -5.55 -20.83
C TYR A 530 -22.90 -6.08 -19.69
N TYR A 531 -22.83 -7.39 -19.42
CA TYR A 531 -23.60 -8.03 -18.36
C TYR A 531 -22.89 -8.01 -17.00
N LEU A 532 -21.57 -7.87 -16.98
CA LEU A 532 -20.82 -7.84 -15.73
C LEU A 532 -20.80 -6.45 -15.08
N ILE A 533 -20.59 -5.37 -15.84
CA ILE A 533 -20.37 -4.04 -15.25
C ILE A 533 -21.26 -2.93 -15.79
N ASP A 534 -22.03 -3.17 -16.85
CA ASP A 534 -22.84 -2.15 -17.54
C ASP A 534 -24.35 -2.47 -17.48
N ALA A 535 -25.15 -1.90 -18.39
CA ALA A 535 -26.62 -1.97 -18.39
C ALA A 535 -27.20 -3.41 -18.40
N GLY A 536 -26.45 -4.40 -18.91
CA GLY A 536 -26.83 -5.81 -18.88
C GLY A 536 -26.82 -6.44 -17.48
N ARG A 537 -26.21 -5.81 -16.49
CA ARG A 537 -26.05 -6.33 -15.12
C ARG A 537 -27.37 -6.76 -14.47
N LEU A 538 -28.44 -6.00 -14.68
CA LEU A 538 -29.76 -6.35 -14.12
C LEU A 538 -30.37 -7.60 -14.76
N ALA A 539 -30.01 -7.93 -16.00
CA ALA A 539 -30.48 -9.15 -16.66
C ALA A 539 -29.77 -10.39 -16.09
N LEU A 540 -28.44 -10.30 -15.90
CA LEU A 540 -27.65 -11.36 -15.28
C LEU A 540 -28.06 -11.62 -13.82
N GLU A 541 -28.30 -10.58 -13.04
CA GLU A 541 -28.78 -10.70 -11.66
C GLU A 541 -30.16 -11.38 -11.57
N ARG A 542 -31.05 -11.09 -12.51
CA ARG A 542 -32.36 -11.75 -12.61
C ARG A 542 -32.23 -13.23 -13.02
N ALA A 543 -31.39 -13.53 -14.01
CA ALA A 543 -31.16 -14.89 -14.48
C ALA A 543 -30.55 -15.80 -13.39
N THR A 544 -29.72 -15.22 -12.51
CA THR A 544 -29.02 -15.94 -11.43
C THR A 544 -29.78 -15.93 -10.10
N GLY A 545 -30.85 -15.14 -9.97
CA GLY A 545 -31.60 -14.98 -8.72
C GLY A 545 -30.83 -14.23 -7.63
N ALA A 546 -29.94 -13.31 -8.01
CA ALA A 546 -29.05 -12.59 -7.10
C ALA A 546 -29.79 -11.69 -6.10
N ARG A 547 -29.52 -11.87 -4.80
CA ARG A 547 -30.07 -11.03 -3.72
C ARG A 547 -29.16 -9.84 -3.44
N VAL A 548 -29.30 -8.79 -4.25
CA VAL A 548 -28.48 -7.56 -4.13
C VAL A 548 -28.61 -6.92 -2.73
N PRO A 549 -27.51 -6.58 -2.04
CA PRO A 549 -27.51 -5.93 -0.73
C PRO A 549 -28.23 -4.57 -0.73
N ARG A 550 -28.80 -4.17 0.42
CA ARG A 550 -29.53 -2.88 0.56
C ARG A 550 -28.65 -1.68 0.23
N ALA A 551 -27.38 -1.69 0.64
CA ALA A 551 -26.42 -0.62 0.35
C ALA A 551 -26.19 -0.42 -1.16
N GLU A 552 -26.13 -1.51 -1.92
CA GLU A 552 -25.97 -1.40 -3.39
C GLU A 552 -27.27 -0.96 -4.06
N ARG A 553 -28.42 -1.40 -3.55
CA ARG A 553 -29.72 -0.89 -4.02
C ARG A 553 -29.88 0.61 -3.80
N SER A 554 -29.46 1.14 -2.64
CA SER A 554 -29.52 2.59 -2.38
C SER A 554 -28.59 3.38 -3.28
N ARG A 555 -27.38 2.87 -3.56
CA ARG A 555 -26.44 3.46 -4.54
C ARG A 555 -27.04 3.52 -5.94
N ARG A 556 -27.67 2.43 -6.39
CA ARG A 556 -28.37 2.38 -7.69
C ARG A 556 -29.56 3.32 -7.74
N TRP A 557 -30.34 3.41 -6.66
CA TRP A 557 -31.44 4.35 -6.57
C TRP A 557 -30.95 5.81 -6.69
N LEU A 558 -29.83 6.14 -6.02
CA LEU A 558 -29.20 7.45 -6.10
C LEU A 558 -28.76 7.77 -7.54
N ARG A 559 -28.13 6.83 -8.25
CA ARG A 559 -27.77 7.01 -9.68
C ARG A 559 -29.01 7.13 -10.59
N ALA A 560 -30.03 6.30 -10.37
CA ALA A 560 -31.25 6.32 -11.17
C ALA A 560 -32.06 7.62 -10.99
N HIS A 561 -32.00 8.25 -9.82
CA HIS A 561 -32.68 9.50 -9.51
C HIS A 561 -31.69 10.66 -9.28
N ALA A 562 -30.52 10.59 -9.93
CA ALA A 562 -29.40 11.50 -9.71
C ALA A 562 -29.81 12.98 -9.69
N ALA A 563 -30.57 13.43 -10.70
CA ALA A 563 -30.98 14.83 -10.80
C ALA A 563 -31.86 15.26 -9.64
N GLY A 564 -32.91 14.49 -9.33
CA GLY A 564 -33.85 14.83 -8.26
C GLY A 564 -33.21 14.79 -6.88
N ALA A 565 -32.41 13.75 -6.60
CA ALA A 565 -31.71 13.60 -5.33
C ALA A 565 -30.69 14.71 -5.12
N TYR A 566 -29.82 14.97 -6.10
CA TYR A 566 -28.76 15.97 -6.02
C TYR A 566 -29.31 17.40 -5.90
N PHE A 567 -30.15 17.83 -6.86
CA PHE A 567 -30.72 19.19 -6.83
C PHE A 567 -31.65 19.39 -5.63
N GLY A 568 -32.42 18.36 -5.25
CA GLY A 568 -33.26 18.40 -4.05
C GLY A 568 -32.44 18.59 -2.78
N SER A 569 -31.35 17.84 -2.60
CA SER A 569 -30.48 17.99 -1.43
C SER A 569 -29.78 19.35 -1.36
N VAL A 570 -29.28 19.85 -2.50
CA VAL A 570 -28.65 21.18 -2.57
C VAL A 570 -29.67 22.26 -2.23
N LEU A 571 -30.88 22.18 -2.80
CA LEU A 571 -31.94 23.16 -2.54
C LEU A 571 -32.36 23.15 -1.07
N VAL A 572 -32.63 21.98 -0.49
CA VAL A 572 -33.03 21.86 0.92
C VAL A 572 -31.97 22.44 1.83
N LEU A 573 -30.70 22.06 1.64
CA LEU A 573 -29.60 22.52 2.49
C LEU A 573 -29.37 24.03 2.36
N ALA A 574 -29.35 24.56 1.13
CA ALA A 574 -29.21 25.99 0.89
C ALA A 574 -30.36 26.81 1.51
N VAL A 575 -31.61 26.35 1.35
CA VAL A 575 -32.78 27.01 1.93
C VAL A 575 -32.74 26.96 3.45
N THR A 576 -32.36 25.84 4.07
CA THR A 576 -32.22 25.73 5.53
C THR A 576 -31.15 26.69 6.06
N MET A 577 -30.00 26.77 5.39
CA MET A 577 -28.91 27.68 5.75
C MET A 577 -29.29 29.16 5.63
N VAL A 578 -30.14 29.52 4.66
CA VAL A 578 -30.64 30.89 4.50
C VAL A 578 -31.76 31.19 5.50
N ALA A 579 -32.71 30.28 5.69
CA ALA A 579 -33.88 30.50 6.53
C ALA A 579 -33.54 30.69 8.01
N ALA A 580 -32.57 29.93 8.54
CA ALA A 580 -32.24 29.97 9.97
C ALA A 580 -31.77 31.37 10.46
N PRO A 581 -30.79 32.05 9.81
CA PRO A 581 -30.42 33.42 10.16
C PRO A 581 -31.53 34.44 9.92
N LEU A 582 -32.32 34.28 8.83
CA LEU A 582 -33.39 35.23 8.51
C LEU A 582 -34.53 35.18 9.53
N LEU A 583 -34.92 33.98 9.99
CA LEU A 583 -35.93 33.83 11.05
C LEU A 583 -35.48 34.47 12.36
N PHE A 584 -34.18 34.41 12.67
CA PHE A 584 -33.62 35.03 13.87
C PHE A 584 -33.76 36.57 13.86
N ILE A 585 -33.64 37.22 12.69
CA ILE A 585 -33.71 38.68 12.56
C ILE A 585 -35.07 39.22 12.08
N ALA A 586 -36.05 38.35 11.82
CA ALA A 586 -37.32 38.72 11.18
C ALA A 586 -38.15 39.76 11.94
N GLY A 587 -37.94 39.91 13.25
CA GLY A 587 -38.59 40.94 14.08
C GLY A 587 -37.79 42.24 14.23
N SER A 588 -36.56 42.31 13.71
CA SER A 588 -35.62 43.41 13.99
C SER A 588 -35.31 44.29 12.78
N VAL A 589 -35.74 43.90 11.57
CA VAL A 589 -35.47 44.62 10.32
C VAL A 589 -36.72 44.66 9.42
N SER A 590 -36.73 45.57 8.43
CA SER A 590 -37.81 45.63 7.45
C SER A 590 -37.85 44.38 6.56
N GLY A 591 -39.04 44.02 6.04
CA GLY A 591 -39.20 42.89 5.13
C GLY A 591 -38.38 43.01 3.83
N VAL A 592 -38.15 44.24 3.34
CA VAL A 592 -37.29 44.50 2.17
C VAL A 592 -35.83 44.20 2.48
N THR A 593 -35.34 44.66 3.64
CA THR A 593 -33.98 44.35 4.12
C THR A 593 -33.78 42.85 4.30
N LEU A 594 -34.79 42.17 4.85
CA LEU A 594 -34.76 40.72 5.05
C LEU A 594 -34.70 39.96 3.70
N GLY A 595 -35.48 40.39 2.71
CA GLY A 595 -35.44 39.84 1.36
C GLY A 595 -34.08 40.04 0.67
N LEU A 596 -33.48 41.24 0.81
CA LEU A 596 -32.17 41.54 0.26
C LEU A 596 -31.06 40.67 0.88
N LEU A 597 -31.03 40.57 2.21
CA LEU A 597 -30.06 39.74 2.92
C LEU A 597 -30.22 38.25 2.58
N GLY A 598 -31.47 37.79 2.43
CA GLY A 598 -31.75 36.42 1.99
C GLY A 598 -31.22 36.13 0.59
N LEU A 599 -31.42 37.06 -0.36
CA LEU A 599 -30.90 36.93 -1.72
C LEU A 599 -29.36 36.90 -1.75
N LEU A 600 -28.71 37.78 -0.97
CA LEU A 600 -27.25 37.83 -0.89
C LEU A 600 -26.64 36.62 -0.18
N LEU A 601 -27.31 36.09 0.86
CA LEU A 601 -26.88 34.90 1.60
C LEU A 601 -27.08 33.61 0.79
N LEU A 602 -28.06 33.58 -0.12
CA LEU A 602 -28.35 32.40 -0.93
C LEU A 602 -27.14 31.93 -1.75
N LEU A 603 -26.32 32.85 -2.28
CA LEU A 603 -25.17 32.52 -3.09
C LEU A 603 -24.06 31.78 -2.30
N PRO A 604 -23.49 32.33 -1.21
CA PRO A 604 -22.49 31.61 -0.43
C PRO A 604 -23.07 30.39 0.29
N ALA A 605 -24.35 30.43 0.74
CA ALA A 605 -25.01 29.25 1.32
C ALA A 605 -25.16 28.11 0.29
N SER A 606 -25.49 28.44 -0.96
CA SER A 606 -25.56 27.44 -2.04
C SER A 606 -24.20 26.82 -2.35
N ASP A 607 -23.10 27.55 -2.17
CA ASP A 607 -21.75 27.04 -2.40
C ASP A 607 -21.39 25.97 -1.38
N LEU A 608 -21.60 26.27 -0.10
CA LEU A 608 -21.40 25.29 0.97
C LEU A 608 -22.35 24.09 0.83
N ALA A 609 -23.60 24.33 0.40
CA ALA A 609 -24.55 23.25 0.15
C ALA A 609 -24.06 22.31 -0.96
N VAL A 610 -23.55 22.85 -2.07
CA VAL A 610 -22.96 22.06 -3.16
C VAL A 610 -21.74 21.29 -2.66
N LEU A 611 -20.83 21.91 -1.91
CA LEU A 611 -19.65 21.24 -1.35
C LEU A 611 -20.03 20.09 -0.41
N ALA A 612 -20.98 20.30 0.49
CA ALA A 612 -21.44 19.28 1.43
C ALA A 612 -22.13 18.10 0.71
N VAL A 613 -22.97 18.38 -0.29
CA VAL A 613 -23.61 17.34 -1.10
C VAL A 613 -22.58 16.59 -1.94
N ASN A 614 -21.63 17.28 -2.55
CA ASN A 614 -20.53 16.65 -3.31
C ASN A 614 -19.76 15.70 -2.40
N TYR A 615 -19.32 16.15 -1.22
CA TYR A 615 -18.60 15.32 -0.25
C TYR A 615 -19.43 14.10 0.18
N PHE A 616 -20.72 14.28 0.45
CA PHE A 616 -21.59 13.16 0.78
C PHE A 616 -21.67 12.15 -0.37
N VAL A 617 -21.91 12.59 -1.59
CA VAL A 617 -22.05 11.70 -2.74
C VAL A 617 -20.74 10.96 -3.04
N THR A 618 -19.59 11.65 -3.02
CA THR A 618 -18.27 11.02 -3.26
C THR A 618 -17.83 10.09 -2.12
N SER A 619 -18.39 10.25 -0.91
CA SER A 619 -18.19 9.29 0.19
C SER A 619 -19.03 8.00 0.05
N VAL A 620 -20.17 8.09 -0.63
CA VAL A 620 -21.15 6.99 -0.77
C VAL A 620 -20.93 6.18 -2.04
N LEU A 621 -20.60 6.87 -3.14
CA LEU A 621 -20.33 6.28 -4.45
C LEU A 621 -18.84 6.00 -4.60
N LEU A 622 -18.53 4.84 -5.19
CA LEU A 622 -17.15 4.49 -5.54
C LEU A 622 -16.77 5.15 -6.86
N PRO A 623 -15.51 5.60 -7.03
CA PRO A 623 -15.00 6.15 -8.28
C PRO A 623 -15.22 5.17 -9.44
N GLN A 624 -15.79 5.67 -10.54
CA GLN A 624 -15.99 4.87 -11.75
C GLN A 624 -14.78 4.97 -12.68
N VAL A 625 -13.92 3.96 -12.64
CA VAL A 625 -12.85 3.82 -13.65
C VAL A 625 -13.46 3.33 -14.96
N LEU A 626 -13.07 3.89 -16.10
CA LEU A 626 -13.55 3.43 -17.40
C LEU A 626 -12.79 2.16 -17.83
N PRO A 627 -13.48 1.14 -18.39
CA PRO A 627 -12.84 -0.09 -18.87
C PRO A 627 -11.91 0.20 -20.06
N LYS A 628 -10.82 -0.57 -20.19
CA LYS A 628 -9.76 -0.31 -21.17
C LYS A 628 -9.32 -1.59 -21.89
N MET A 629 -8.87 -1.43 -23.12
CA MET A 629 -8.14 -2.45 -23.86
C MET A 629 -6.66 -2.49 -23.40
N SER A 630 -5.90 -3.49 -23.82
CA SER A 630 -4.45 -3.58 -23.60
C SER A 630 -3.71 -3.60 -24.94
N PHE A 631 -2.96 -2.54 -25.20
CA PHE A 631 -2.06 -2.41 -26.35
C PHE A 631 -0.59 -2.44 -25.93
N LYS A 632 -0.30 -2.90 -24.70
CA LYS A 632 1.05 -2.90 -24.12
C LYS A 632 2.04 -3.80 -24.88
N LYS A 633 1.57 -4.95 -25.39
CA LYS A 633 2.39 -5.95 -26.08
C LYS A 633 2.44 -5.73 -27.60
N GLU A 634 1.28 -5.53 -28.23
CA GLU A 634 1.14 -5.46 -29.69
C GLU A 634 1.28 -4.04 -30.25
N GLY A 635 1.22 -3.01 -29.39
CA GLY A 635 1.16 -1.61 -29.81
C GLY A 635 -0.25 -1.19 -30.27
N ILE A 636 -0.41 0.09 -30.61
CA ILE A 636 -1.69 0.63 -31.07
C ILE A 636 -2.05 0.03 -32.45
N PRO A 637 -3.22 -0.60 -32.63
CA PRO A 637 -3.63 -1.19 -33.90
C PRO A 637 -3.98 -0.13 -34.96
N ASP A 638 -4.00 -0.53 -36.24
CA ASP A 638 -4.24 0.37 -37.38
C ASP A 638 -5.62 1.02 -37.36
N ASP A 639 -6.62 0.35 -36.80
CA ASP A 639 -7.99 0.86 -36.64
C ASP A 639 -8.12 1.87 -35.47
N CYS A 640 -7.03 2.12 -34.74
CA CYS A 640 -6.96 3.06 -33.62
C CYS A 640 -5.86 4.12 -33.84
N ARG A 641 -5.45 4.35 -35.10
CA ARG A 641 -4.50 5.41 -35.46
C ARG A 641 -4.91 6.75 -34.87
N THR A 642 -3.94 7.41 -34.24
CA THR A 642 -4.19 8.58 -33.41
C THR A 642 -3.24 9.72 -33.74
N LEU A 643 -3.79 10.95 -33.84
CA LEU A 643 -3.01 12.18 -33.96
C LEU A 643 -2.98 12.93 -32.64
N VAL A 644 -1.80 13.19 -32.09
CA VAL A 644 -1.60 14.14 -31.01
C VAL A 644 -1.39 15.52 -31.60
N VAL A 645 -2.24 16.48 -31.25
CA VAL A 645 -2.17 17.86 -31.73
C VAL A 645 -1.96 18.84 -30.60
N VAL A 646 -1.05 19.80 -30.83
CA VAL A 646 -0.73 20.87 -29.90
C VAL A 646 -1.04 22.21 -30.57
N PRO A 647 -2.15 22.89 -30.20
CA PRO A 647 -2.45 24.22 -30.69
C PRO A 647 -1.45 25.25 -30.16
N THR A 648 -0.68 25.86 -31.07
CA THR A 648 0.43 26.76 -30.72
C THR A 648 0.29 28.13 -31.41
N LEU A 649 0.72 29.20 -30.75
CA LEU A 649 0.87 30.51 -31.38
C LEU A 649 2.34 30.72 -31.76
N LEU A 650 2.58 31.13 -33.01
CA LEU A 650 3.91 31.51 -33.47
C LEU A 650 4.17 32.96 -33.04
N THR A 651 5.12 33.14 -32.12
CA THR A 651 5.41 34.44 -31.50
C THR A 651 6.84 34.91 -31.75
N THR A 652 7.84 34.12 -31.34
CA THR A 652 9.28 34.40 -31.54
C THR A 652 10.01 33.13 -31.96
N ALA A 653 11.16 33.29 -32.61
CA ALA A 653 12.00 32.16 -33.03
C ALA A 653 12.35 31.22 -31.85
N ASP A 654 12.75 31.77 -30.70
CA ASP A 654 13.08 30.98 -29.49
C ASP A 654 11.87 30.22 -28.93
N ALA A 655 10.68 30.84 -28.95
CA ALA A 655 9.45 30.19 -28.51
C ALA A 655 9.10 29.02 -29.45
N ILE A 656 9.26 29.21 -30.76
CA ILE A 656 9.05 28.16 -31.77
C ILE A 656 10.00 26.98 -31.53
N GLN A 657 11.28 27.25 -31.27
CA GLN A 657 12.26 26.21 -30.94
C GLN A 657 11.91 25.47 -29.64
N SER A 658 11.45 26.20 -28.62
CA SER A 658 10.98 25.57 -27.36
C SER A 658 9.80 24.63 -27.60
N GLU A 659 8.85 25.02 -28.45
CA GLU A 659 7.69 24.19 -28.79
C GLU A 659 8.05 22.94 -29.60
N LEU A 660 9.01 23.04 -30.53
CA LEU A 660 9.57 21.88 -31.25
C LEU A 660 10.25 20.90 -30.27
N ASN A 661 11.04 21.40 -29.34
CA ASN A 661 11.68 20.58 -28.30
C ASN A 661 10.63 19.89 -27.41
N ARG A 662 9.57 20.60 -27.01
CA ARG A 662 8.46 20.01 -26.23
C ARG A 662 7.71 18.95 -27.03
N LEU A 663 7.49 19.16 -28.33
CA LEU A 663 6.88 18.16 -29.21
C LEU A 663 7.73 16.88 -29.29
N GLU A 664 9.05 17.03 -29.40
CA GLU A 664 9.98 15.91 -29.39
C GLU A 664 9.92 15.13 -28.07
N ILE A 665 9.90 15.83 -26.92
CA ILE A 665 9.76 15.19 -25.60
C ILE A 665 8.46 14.36 -25.51
N ARG A 666 7.35 14.89 -26.03
CA ARG A 666 6.06 14.17 -26.05
C ARG A 666 6.13 12.88 -26.87
N TYR A 667 6.83 12.92 -28.00
CA TYR A 667 7.10 11.75 -28.84
C TYR A 667 7.99 10.72 -28.13
N LEU A 668 9.10 11.15 -27.51
CA LEU A 668 10.01 10.25 -26.80
C LEU A 668 9.32 9.51 -25.63
N GLY A 669 8.31 10.13 -25.02
CA GLY A 669 7.46 9.47 -24.02
C GLY A 669 6.43 8.48 -24.59
N ASN A 670 6.10 8.55 -25.89
CA ASN A 670 5.01 7.81 -26.51
C ASN A 670 5.38 7.43 -27.97
N THR A 671 6.18 6.38 -28.12
CA THR A 671 6.82 6.01 -29.40
C THR A 671 6.06 4.94 -30.21
N ASP A 672 4.77 4.72 -29.93
CA ASP A 672 3.94 3.76 -30.65
C ASP A 672 3.86 4.06 -32.16
N ALA A 673 3.89 3.01 -32.99
CA ALA A 673 4.00 3.16 -34.45
C ALA A 673 2.79 3.86 -35.10
N ASN A 674 1.60 3.71 -34.53
CA ASN A 674 0.35 4.31 -35.00
C ASN A 674 -0.02 5.62 -34.28
N LEU A 675 0.92 6.19 -33.52
CA LEU A 675 0.80 7.50 -32.90
C LEU A 675 1.60 8.53 -33.71
N ARG A 676 0.95 9.66 -34.02
CA ARG A 676 1.51 10.77 -34.81
C ARG A 676 1.42 12.07 -34.01
N PHE A 677 2.29 13.03 -34.30
CA PHE A 677 2.38 14.29 -33.56
C PHE A 677 2.30 15.49 -34.50
N ALA A 678 1.55 16.51 -34.13
CA ALA A 678 1.43 17.71 -34.95
C ALA A 678 1.38 19.01 -34.14
N LEU A 679 1.98 20.05 -34.72
CA LEU A 679 1.74 21.42 -34.30
C LEU A 679 0.60 22.02 -35.12
N LEU A 680 -0.35 22.64 -34.42
CA LEU A 680 -1.50 23.29 -35.02
C LEU A 680 -1.41 24.80 -34.78
N THR A 681 -0.82 25.50 -35.73
CA THR A 681 -0.26 26.83 -35.52
C THR A 681 -1.16 27.95 -36.04
N ASP A 682 -1.22 29.05 -35.29
CA ASP A 682 -1.75 30.35 -35.72
C ASP A 682 -0.66 31.40 -35.50
N PHE A 683 -0.73 32.51 -36.21
CA PHE A 683 0.02 33.70 -35.83
C PHE A 683 -0.65 34.45 -34.66
N ALA A 684 0.13 35.28 -33.98
CA ALA A 684 -0.40 36.23 -33.00
C ALA A 684 -1.37 37.26 -33.64
N ASP A 685 -2.31 37.75 -32.85
CA ASP A 685 -3.29 38.77 -33.24
C ASP A 685 -2.57 40.04 -33.75
N ALA A 686 -2.96 40.55 -34.92
CA ALA A 686 -2.25 41.62 -35.62
C ALA A 686 -3.19 42.69 -36.21
N PRO A 687 -2.70 43.93 -36.45
CA PRO A 687 -3.49 44.97 -37.11
C PRO A 687 -3.64 44.76 -38.62
N ARG A 688 -2.82 43.89 -39.23
CA ARG A 688 -2.86 43.55 -40.66
C ARG A 688 -2.96 42.04 -40.84
N GLN A 689 -3.48 41.61 -41.99
CA GLN A 689 -3.64 40.19 -42.32
C GLN A 689 -2.29 39.46 -42.34
N SER A 690 -1.27 40.08 -42.92
CA SER A 690 0.11 39.59 -43.00
C SER A 690 1.06 40.60 -42.37
N MET A 691 2.05 40.09 -41.65
CA MET A 691 3.14 40.79 -40.99
C MET A 691 4.48 40.35 -41.60
N PRO A 692 5.52 41.21 -41.59
CA PRO A 692 6.82 40.88 -42.20
C PRO A 692 7.47 39.60 -41.66
N GLU A 693 7.28 39.30 -40.38
CA GLU A 693 7.90 38.17 -39.68
C GLU A 693 7.20 36.83 -39.96
N ASP A 694 5.99 36.84 -40.53
CA ASP A 694 5.15 35.65 -40.70
C ASP A 694 5.85 34.56 -41.54
N THR A 695 6.53 34.95 -42.62
CA THR A 695 7.20 34.00 -43.53
C THR A 695 8.36 33.32 -42.83
N GLU A 696 9.18 34.09 -42.10
CA GLU A 696 10.31 33.56 -41.33
C GLU A 696 9.83 32.55 -40.27
N TYR A 697 8.74 32.85 -39.56
CA TYR A 697 8.22 31.96 -38.52
C TYR A 697 7.73 30.64 -39.08
N ILE A 698 7.07 30.65 -40.25
CA ILE A 698 6.65 29.44 -40.93
C ILE A 698 7.85 28.61 -41.40
N ASP A 699 8.87 29.25 -41.98
CA ASP A 699 10.07 28.55 -42.44
C ASP A 699 10.86 27.92 -41.28
N ILE A 700 10.90 28.57 -40.11
CA ILE A 700 11.55 28.03 -38.92
C ILE A 700 10.81 26.77 -38.43
N VAL A 701 9.48 26.85 -38.28
CA VAL A 701 8.72 25.70 -37.75
C VAL A 701 8.64 24.56 -38.75
N ALA A 702 8.52 24.83 -40.06
CA ALA A 702 8.50 23.82 -41.11
C ALA A 702 9.82 23.03 -41.15
N ARG A 703 10.96 23.73 -41.20
CA ARG A 703 12.30 23.09 -41.14
C ARG A 703 12.50 22.30 -39.85
N GLY A 704 12.00 22.80 -38.71
CA GLY A 704 12.05 22.07 -37.44
C GLY A 704 11.29 20.75 -37.46
N ILE A 705 10.13 20.71 -38.11
CA ILE A 705 9.31 19.50 -38.26
C ILE A 705 9.96 18.51 -39.24
N GLU A 706 10.53 19.01 -40.34
CA GLU A 706 11.32 18.19 -41.28
C GLU A 706 12.54 17.57 -40.59
N GLU A 707 13.24 18.34 -39.76
CA GLU A 707 14.38 17.86 -38.99
C GLU A 707 13.98 16.77 -37.99
N LEU A 708 12.84 16.94 -37.31
CA LEU A 708 12.30 15.91 -36.40
C LEU A 708 11.97 14.62 -37.17
N ASN A 709 11.34 14.72 -38.34
CA ASN A 709 11.07 13.57 -39.20
C ASN A 709 12.37 12.92 -39.73
N ARG A 710 13.40 13.70 -40.01
CA ARG A 710 14.72 13.18 -40.41
C ARG A 710 15.38 12.39 -39.27
N ARG A 711 15.26 12.85 -38.03
CA ARG A 711 15.85 12.21 -36.84
C ARG A 711 15.11 10.95 -36.39
N HIS A 712 13.78 10.96 -36.42
CA HIS A 712 12.93 9.92 -35.81
C HIS A 712 12.17 9.04 -36.81
N GLY A 713 12.31 9.32 -38.10
CA GLY A 713 11.66 8.60 -39.20
C GLY A 713 10.54 9.41 -39.87
N PRO A 714 10.33 9.21 -41.19
CA PRO A 714 9.39 10.01 -41.97
C PRO A 714 7.93 9.81 -41.51
N GLY A 715 7.16 10.89 -41.62
CA GLY A 715 5.72 10.90 -41.33
C GLY A 715 5.35 10.82 -39.85
N ARG A 716 6.27 11.10 -38.91
CA ARG A 716 5.99 11.11 -37.46
C ARG A 716 5.43 12.45 -36.98
N PHE A 717 5.94 13.53 -37.55
CA PHE A 717 5.65 14.91 -37.17
C PHE A 717 5.00 15.67 -38.32
N PHE A 718 4.03 16.52 -38.00
CA PHE A 718 3.27 17.30 -38.97
C PHE A 718 3.12 18.76 -38.53
N LEU A 719 3.03 19.65 -39.52
CA LEU A 719 2.73 21.06 -39.30
C LEU A 719 1.45 21.42 -40.02
N PHE A 720 0.47 21.89 -39.24
CA PHE A 720 -0.71 22.55 -39.76
C PHE A 720 -0.65 24.03 -39.46
N HIS A 721 -0.94 24.86 -40.46
CA HIS A 721 -0.97 26.31 -40.30
C HIS A 721 -2.13 26.93 -41.06
N ARG A 722 -2.69 28.00 -40.50
CA ARG A 722 -3.71 28.83 -41.15
C ARG A 722 -3.43 30.31 -40.95
N GLY A 723 -3.77 31.10 -41.96
CA GLY A 723 -3.66 32.56 -41.92
C GLY A 723 -4.69 33.25 -41.02
N ARG A 724 -4.48 34.55 -40.77
CA ARG A 724 -5.39 35.39 -39.99
C ARG A 724 -6.64 35.76 -40.78
N SER A 725 -7.76 35.90 -40.07
CA SER A 725 -9.03 36.44 -40.55
C SER A 725 -9.43 37.68 -39.77
N TRP A 726 -10.09 38.64 -40.42
CA TRP A 726 -10.61 39.82 -39.75
C TRP A 726 -11.67 39.45 -38.71
N SER A 727 -11.58 40.01 -37.50
CA SER A 727 -12.58 39.87 -36.45
C SER A 727 -13.18 41.23 -36.11
N GLU A 728 -14.48 41.36 -36.33
CA GLU A 728 -15.24 42.57 -35.98
C GLU A 728 -15.28 42.83 -34.47
N SER A 729 -15.33 41.78 -33.65
CA SER A 729 -15.41 41.95 -32.19
C SER A 729 -14.08 42.41 -31.57
N GLU A 730 -12.96 41.95 -32.11
CA GLU A 730 -11.62 42.25 -31.60
C GLU A 730 -10.95 43.42 -32.36
N GLN A 731 -11.56 43.86 -33.48
CA GLN A 731 -11.04 44.89 -34.39
C GLN A 731 -9.59 44.62 -34.84
N ARG A 732 -9.29 43.33 -35.07
CA ARG A 732 -7.95 42.82 -35.40
C ARG A 732 -8.05 41.60 -36.31
N TRP A 733 -6.95 41.32 -37.01
CA TRP A 733 -6.74 40.07 -37.71
C TRP A 733 -6.28 39.00 -36.71
N ILE A 734 -7.08 37.94 -36.56
CA ILE A 734 -6.86 36.87 -35.58
C ILE A 734 -6.99 35.50 -36.24
N GLY A 735 -6.55 34.44 -35.57
CA GLY A 735 -6.91 33.07 -35.96
C GLY A 735 -8.40 32.83 -35.79
N TRP A 736 -9.11 32.48 -36.88
CA TRP A 736 -10.57 32.27 -36.88
C TRP A 736 -10.99 31.31 -35.75
N GLU A 737 -11.91 31.74 -34.87
CA GLU A 737 -12.42 30.90 -33.77
C GLU A 737 -11.35 30.35 -32.81
N ARG A 738 -10.14 30.95 -32.79
CA ARG A 738 -9.01 30.56 -31.92
C ARG A 738 -8.81 29.03 -31.89
N LYS A 739 -8.67 28.41 -30.71
CA LYS A 739 -8.44 26.97 -30.54
C LYS A 739 -9.54 26.10 -31.14
N ARG A 740 -10.82 26.49 -31.00
CA ARG A 740 -11.96 25.77 -31.58
C ARG A 740 -11.85 25.68 -33.09
N GLY A 741 -11.63 26.81 -33.75
CA GLY A 741 -11.53 26.86 -35.21
C GLY A 741 -10.33 26.09 -35.76
N LYS A 742 -9.22 26.04 -35.00
CA LYS A 742 -8.05 25.24 -35.35
C LYS A 742 -8.43 23.77 -35.44
N LEU A 743 -9.08 23.25 -34.40
CA LEU A 743 -9.52 21.85 -34.32
C LEU A 743 -10.61 21.54 -35.36
N GLU A 744 -11.56 22.44 -35.58
CA GLU A 744 -12.60 22.29 -36.62
C GLU A 744 -11.97 22.12 -38.01
N ARG A 745 -11.01 23.00 -38.39
CA ARG A 745 -10.35 22.93 -39.70
C ARG A 745 -9.50 21.67 -39.84
N LEU A 746 -8.82 21.25 -38.76
CA LEU A 746 -8.11 19.97 -38.71
C LEU A 746 -9.05 18.79 -38.93
N ASN A 747 -10.20 18.76 -38.26
CA ASN A 747 -11.13 17.64 -38.36
C ASN A 747 -11.69 17.51 -39.78
N ARG A 748 -12.05 18.64 -40.41
CA ARG A 748 -12.47 18.69 -41.82
C ARG A 748 -11.39 18.16 -42.77
N PHE A 749 -10.13 18.53 -42.53
CA PHE A 749 -8.98 18.04 -43.30
C PHE A 749 -8.82 16.51 -43.18
N LEU A 750 -8.84 15.98 -41.95
CA LEU A 750 -8.64 14.55 -41.67
C LEU A 750 -9.78 13.68 -42.21
N ILE A 751 -11.01 14.20 -42.22
CA ILE A 751 -12.19 13.53 -42.80
C ILE A 751 -12.17 13.56 -44.33
N GLY A 752 -11.34 14.43 -44.93
CA GLY A 752 -11.22 14.54 -46.38
C GLY A 752 -12.28 15.43 -47.03
N GLU A 753 -12.87 16.37 -46.28
CA GLU A 753 -13.71 17.39 -46.88
C GLU A 753 -12.90 18.25 -47.87
N SER A 754 -13.49 18.56 -49.01
CA SER A 754 -12.88 19.46 -49.99
C SER A 754 -13.38 20.88 -49.75
N ALA A 755 -12.48 21.77 -49.34
CA ALA A 755 -12.78 23.20 -49.20
C ALA A 755 -11.54 24.02 -49.59
N PRO A 756 -11.70 25.20 -50.23
CA PRO A 756 -10.57 26.04 -50.64
C PRO A 756 -9.67 26.43 -49.47
N GLU A 757 -10.25 26.60 -48.28
CA GLU A 757 -9.50 26.89 -47.06
C GLU A 757 -8.60 25.73 -46.61
N LEU A 758 -8.83 24.50 -47.05
CA LEU A 758 -7.99 23.36 -46.66
C LEU A 758 -6.75 23.21 -47.57
N GLU A 759 -6.70 23.94 -48.68
CA GLU A 759 -5.54 23.99 -49.56
C GLU A 759 -4.36 24.65 -48.85
N GLY A 760 -3.19 24.01 -48.87
CA GLY A 760 -1.98 24.49 -48.19
C GLY A 760 -2.04 24.48 -46.66
N PHE A 761 -3.09 23.91 -46.05
CA PHE A 761 -3.23 23.84 -44.59
C PHE A 761 -2.19 22.93 -43.93
N LEU A 762 -1.81 21.83 -44.61
CA LEU A 762 -0.67 20.99 -44.25
C LEU A 762 0.59 21.61 -44.86
N CYS A 763 1.45 22.20 -44.02
CA CYS A 763 2.64 22.91 -44.46
C CYS A 763 3.91 22.06 -44.41
N ALA A 764 3.96 21.06 -43.53
CA ALA A 764 5.07 20.11 -43.47
C ALA A 764 4.59 18.72 -43.05
N GLY A 765 5.16 17.69 -43.68
CA GLY A 765 4.78 16.28 -43.54
C GLY A 765 3.95 15.74 -44.71
N ASP A 766 3.87 14.42 -44.82
CA ASP A 766 3.15 13.72 -45.90
C ASP A 766 1.68 13.45 -45.51
N ARG A 767 0.76 13.48 -46.47
CA ARG A 767 -0.66 13.23 -46.21
C ARG A 767 -0.95 11.74 -45.98
N THR A 768 -0.22 10.83 -46.61
CA THR A 768 -0.53 9.39 -46.59
C THR A 768 -0.60 8.79 -45.17
N PRO A 769 0.32 9.09 -44.23
CA PRO A 769 0.25 8.57 -42.86
C PRO A 769 -0.92 9.12 -42.01
N LEU A 770 -1.63 10.14 -42.51
CA LEU A 770 -2.81 10.73 -41.86
C LEU A 770 -4.12 10.09 -42.31
N GLU A 771 -4.08 9.18 -43.28
CA GLU A 771 -5.25 8.43 -43.73
C GLU A 771 -5.66 7.39 -42.68
N GLY A 772 -6.97 7.35 -42.39
CA GLY A 772 -7.54 6.42 -41.41
C GLY A 772 -7.33 6.79 -39.95
N ILE A 773 -6.96 8.04 -39.65
CA ILE A 773 -6.94 8.52 -38.26
C ILE A 773 -8.35 8.46 -37.68
N ARG A 774 -8.49 7.72 -36.57
CA ARG A 774 -9.76 7.54 -35.86
C ARG A 774 -9.85 8.45 -34.64
N PHE A 775 -8.75 8.62 -33.93
CA PHE A 775 -8.73 9.42 -32.70
C PHE A 775 -7.80 10.62 -32.81
N VAL A 776 -8.15 11.69 -32.10
CA VAL A 776 -7.31 12.87 -31.96
C VAL A 776 -7.13 13.18 -30.49
N ILE A 777 -5.89 13.38 -30.06
CA ILE A 777 -5.53 13.85 -28.72
C ILE A 777 -5.19 15.33 -28.83
N THR A 778 -5.94 16.19 -28.18
CA THR A 778 -5.64 17.63 -28.09
C THR A 778 -5.01 17.96 -26.75
N LEU A 779 -3.92 18.71 -26.77
CA LEU A 779 -3.17 19.16 -25.58
C LEU A 779 -2.93 20.67 -25.68
N ASP A 780 -2.79 21.37 -24.55
CA ASP A 780 -2.23 22.72 -24.59
C ASP A 780 -0.70 22.68 -24.73
N ALA A 781 -0.11 23.78 -25.17
CA ALA A 781 1.34 23.93 -25.35
C ALA A 781 2.14 23.67 -24.07
N ASP A 782 1.57 24.00 -22.90
CA ASP A 782 2.15 23.81 -21.57
C ASP A 782 1.79 22.46 -20.92
N THR A 783 0.90 21.67 -21.53
CA THR A 783 0.52 20.35 -21.01
C THR A 783 1.59 19.31 -21.31
N GLN A 784 2.01 18.60 -20.26
CA GLN A 784 2.94 17.48 -20.35
C GLN A 784 2.17 16.18 -20.51
N LEU A 785 2.50 15.46 -21.59
CA LEU A 785 1.99 14.12 -21.86
C LEU A 785 2.96 13.09 -21.26
N LEU A 786 2.54 12.43 -20.18
CA LEU A 786 3.36 11.43 -19.50
C LEU A 786 3.60 10.20 -20.37
N ARG A 787 4.60 9.39 -20.00
CA ARG A 787 4.98 8.18 -20.72
C ARG A 787 3.80 7.19 -20.76
N GLY A 788 3.43 6.76 -21.96
CA GLY A 788 2.33 5.80 -22.19
C GLY A 788 0.91 6.36 -21.96
N ALA A 789 0.75 7.63 -21.57
CA ALA A 789 -0.55 8.23 -21.31
C ALA A 789 -1.42 8.31 -22.59
N ALA A 790 -0.80 8.56 -23.75
CA ALA A 790 -1.52 8.54 -25.03
C ALA A 790 -2.12 7.16 -25.31
N ARG A 791 -1.31 6.09 -25.16
CA ARG A 791 -1.77 4.71 -25.35
C ARG A 791 -2.92 4.38 -24.40
N ARG A 792 -2.82 4.74 -23.12
CA ARG A 792 -3.90 4.49 -22.13
C ARG A 792 -5.21 5.21 -22.47
N MET A 793 -5.13 6.43 -22.99
CA MET A 793 -6.32 7.16 -23.46
C MET A 793 -6.98 6.45 -24.66
N ILE A 794 -6.16 5.96 -25.60
CA ILE A 794 -6.61 5.21 -26.78
C ILE A 794 -7.23 3.87 -26.36
N GLU A 795 -6.57 3.12 -25.47
CA GLU A 795 -7.07 1.88 -24.86
C GLU A 795 -8.44 2.09 -24.19
N THR A 796 -8.64 3.23 -23.53
CA THR A 796 -9.92 3.59 -22.89
C THR A 796 -11.02 3.82 -23.93
N LEU A 797 -10.79 4.71 -24.91
CA LEU A 797 -11.82 5.06 -25.90
C LEU A 797 -12.11 3.92 -26.89
N ALA A 798 -11.11 3.07 -27.16
CA ALA A 798 -11.25 1.89 -28.02
C ALA A 798 -12.16 0.81 -27.40
N HIS A 799 -12.29 0.76 -26.07
CA HIS A 799 -13.12 -0.25 -25.41
C HIS A 799 -14.60 -0.15 -25.83
N PRO A 800 -15.26 -1.25 -26.25
CA PRO A 800 -16.62 -1.20 -26.82
C PRO A 800 -17.70 -0.57 -25.93
N LEU A 801 -17.57 -0.69 -24.61
CA LEU A 801 -18.50 -0.05 -23.65
C LEU A 801 -18.34 1.48 -23.61
N ASN A 802 -17.18 2.01 -23.99
CA ASN A 802 -16.91 3.44 -24.02
C ASN A 802 -17.17 4.07 -25.39
N GLN A 803 -17.29 3.28 -26.45
CA GLN A 803 -17.54 3.81 -27.80
C GLN A 803 -18.91 4.48 -27.90
N ALA A 804 -18.93 5.72 -28.40
CA ALA A 804 -20.16 6.48 -28.61
C ALA A 804 -21.10 5.74 -29.57
N ARG A 805 -22.37 5.60 -29.18
CA ARG A 805 -23.46 5.30 -30.13
C ARG A 805 -24.35 6.52 -30.24
N LEU A 806 -24.65 6.89 -31.47
CA LEU A 806 -25.55 7.99 -31.78
C LEU A 806 -27.01 7.53 -31.76
N SER A 807 -27.92 8.45 -31.47
CA SER A 807 -29.34 8.26 -31.67
C SER A 807 -29.68 8.02 -33.15
N PRO A 808 -30.86 7.45 -33.48
CA PRO A 808 -31.23 7.15 -34.87
C PRO A 808 -31.24 8.39 -35.79
N ASP A 809 -31.50 9.57 -35.23
CA ASP A 809 -31.43 10.87 -35.92
C ASP A 809 -29.99 11.40 -36.08
N GLY A 810 -29.01 10.77 -35.43
CA GLY A 810 -27.59 11.11 -35.52
C GLY A 810 -27.19 12.39 -34.76
N HIS A 811 -28.09 12.96 -33.95
CA HIS A 811 -27.89 14.28 -33.33
C HIS A 811 -27.47 14.24 -31.85
N ARG A 812 -27.50 13.07 -31.19
CA ARG A 812 -27.13 12.93 -29.79
C ARG A 812 -26.42 11.62 -29.51
N VAL A 813 -25.50 11.61 -28.55
CA VAL A 813 -24.94 10.37 -28.00
C VAL A 813 -25.94 9.74 -27.03
N ILE A 814 -26.28 8.46 -27.24
CA ILE A 814 -27.17 7.68 -26.37
C ILE A 814 -26.39 6.85 -25.33
N ARG A 815 -25.20 6.37 -25.68
CA ARG A 815 -24.31 5.57 -24.83
C ARG A 815 -22.85 5.77 -25.22
N GLY A 816 -21.94 5.44 -24.32
CA GLY A 816 -20.51 5.67 -24.50
C GLY A 816 -20.16 7.15 -24.51
N TYR A 817 -18.98 7.44 -25.02
CA TYR A 817 -18.30 8.72 -24.92
C TYR A 817 -17.67 9.10 -26.25
N THR A 818 -17.78 10.36 -26.64
CA THR A 818 -17.04 10.88 -27.79
C THR A 818 -15.68 11.40 -27.36
N ILE A 819 -15.59 11.96 -26.15
CA ILE A 819 -14.36 12.49 -25.55
C ILE A 819 -14.04 11.68 -24.29
N ILE A 820 -12.77 11.32 -24.11
CA ILE A 820 -12.22 10.92 -22.81
C ILE A 820 -11.30 12.04 -22.30
N GLN A 821 -11.71 12.63 -21.18
CA GLN A 821 -10.95 13.63 -20.44
C GLN A 821 -10.05 12.91 -19.43
N PRO A 822 -8.72 13.04 -19.47
CA PRO A 822 -7.84 12.60 -18.39
C PRO A 822 -7.89 13.56 -17.20
N SER A 823 -7.45 13.08 -16.04
CA SER A 823 -7.17 13.94 -14.88
C SER A 823 -6.01 14.90 -15.19
N VAL A 824 -6.12 16.14 -14.71
CA VAL A 824 -5.10 17.17 -14.92
C VAL A 824 -4.65 17.70 -13.56
N SER A 825 -3.35 17.58 -13.29
CA SER A 825 -2.72 18.02 -12.04
C SER A 825 -1.65 19.07 -12.30
N ALA A 826 -1.33 19.87 -11.29
CA ALA A 826 -0.25 20.84 -11.38
C ALA A 826 1.12 20.13 -11.30
N THR A 827 2.07 20.55 -12.13
CA THR A 827 3.46 20.10 -12.00
C THR A 827 4.03 20.54 -10.65
N LEU A 828 4.71 19.63 -9.95
CA LEU A 828 5.28 19.89 -8.62
C LEU A 828 6.18 21.15 -8.58
N PRO A 829 7.06 21.41 -9.56
CA PRO A 829 7.84 22.66 -9.58
C PRO A 829 6.97 23.91 -9.64
N SER A 830 5.87 23.91 -10.41
CA SER A 830 4.98 25.07 -10.52
C SER A 830 4.11 25.26 -9.26
N ALA A 831 3.64 24.16 -8.65
CA ALA A 831 2.85 24.18 -7.44
C ALA A 831 3.65 24.64 -6.22
N MET A 832 4.98 24.41 -6.21
CA MET A 832 5.86 24.78 -5.10
C MET A 832 6.68 26.06 -5.33
N ALA A 833 6.53 26.70 -6.50
CA ALA A 833 7.38 27.81 -6.94
C ALA A 833 7.32 29.04 -6.04
N THR A 834 6.13 29.38 -5.53
CA THR A 834 5.86 30.61 -4.77
C THR A 834 4.97 30.33 -3.56
N TRP A 835 4.97 31.24 -2.58
CA TRP A 835 4.04 31.12 -1.45
C TRP A 835 2.57 31.11 -1.90
N PHE A 836 2.25 31.92 -2.91
CA PHE A 836 0.94 31.93 -3.55
C PHE A 836 0.57 30.55 -4.13
N SER A 837 1.44 29.98 -4.98
CA SER A 837 1.17 28.66 -5.59
C SER A 837 1.06 27.55 -4.54
N ARG A 838 1.84 27.58 -3.45
CA ARG A 838 1.72 26.57 -2.37
C ARG A 838 0.38 26.58 -1.64
N ILE A 839 -0.31 27.72 -1.60
CA ILE A 839 -1.61 27.87 -0.93
C ILE A 839 -2.76 27.61 -1.89
N PHE A 840 -2.62 28.07 -3.13
CA PHE A 840 -3.71 28.07 -4.11
C PHE A 840 -3.65 26.94 -5.14
N ALA A 841 -2.52 26.23 -5.26
CA ALA A 841 -2.46 25.01 -6.07
C ALA A 841 -3.19 23.88 -5.32
N ASP A 842 -4.06 23.18 -6.05
CA ASP A 842 -4.76 22.01 -5.54
C ASP A 842 -3.73 20.95 -5.11
N PRO A 843 -3.78 20.39 -3.88
CA PRO A 843 -2.87 19.34 -3.42
C PRO A 843 -3.19 17.99 -4.09
N ARG A 844 -3.21 17.95 -5.43
CA ARG A 844 -3.21 16.70 -6.20
C ARG A 844 -1.78 16.35 -6.54
N GLY A 845 -1.15 15.59 -5.64
CA GLY A 845 0.11 14.90 -5.94
C GLY A 845 -0.16 13.56 -6.62
N ILE A 846 0.90 12.97 -7.16
CA ILE A 846 0.91 11.57 -7.58
C ILE A 846 0.83 10.73 -6.29
N ASP A 847 -0.38 10.40 -5.84
CA ASP A 847 -0.54 9.37 -4.81
C ASP A 847 -0.24 8.01 -5.47
N PRO A 848 0.89 7.34 -5.15
CA PRO A 848 1.24 6.07 -5.78
C PRO A 848 0.31 4.93 -5.35
N TYR A 849 -0.56 5.15 -4.36
CA TYR A 849 -1.46 4.13 -3.80
C TYR A 849 -2.93 4.31 -4.23
N THR A 850 -3.32 5.48 -4.75
CA THR A 850 -4.70 5.75 -5.18
C THR A 850 -4.72 6.12 -6.65
N HIS A 851 -5.08 5.15 -7.50
CA HIS A 851 -5.10 5.35 -8.95
C HIS A 851 -6.31 6.13 -9.46
N ALA A 852 -7.42 6.24 -8.73
CA ALA A 852 -8.64 6.89 -9.21
C ALA A 852 -9.21 7.89 -8.20
N VAL A 853 -9.38 9.14 -8.63
CA VAL A 853 -10.02 10.22 -7.85
C VAL A 853 -11.51 10.26 -8.16
N SER A 854 -12.35 10.45 -7.14
CA SER A 854 -13.80 10.60 -7.32
C SER A 854 -14.14 11.92 -8.01
N ASP A 855 -15.04 11.87 -8.99
CA ASP A 855 -15.63 13.04 -9.64
C ASP A 855 -17.15 12.92 -9.58
N ILE A 856 -17.81 13.96 -9.05
CA ILE A 856 -19.25 13.93 -8.81
C ILE A 856 -20.06 13.65 -10.07
N TYR A 857 -19.69 14.22 -11.21
CA TYR A 857 -20.46 14.08 -12.44
C TYR A 857 -20.23 12.70 -13.06
N GLN A 858 -18.99 12.21 -13.08
CA GLN A 858 -18.69 10.85 -13.55
C GLN A 858 -19.33 9.79 -12.64
N ASP A 859 -19.24 9.94 -11.32
CA ASP A 859 -19.69 8.90 -10.38
C ASP A 859 -21.21 8.83 -10.26
N LEU A 860 -21.89 9.99 -10.34
CA LEU A 860 -23.34 10.09 -10.18
C LEU A 860 -24.11 9.89 -11.50
N VAL A 861 -23.65 10.51 -12.60
CA VAL A 861 -24.36 10.49 -13.90
C VAL A 861 -23.58 9.81 -15.03
N GLY A 862 -22.32 9.43 -14.79
CA GLY A 862 -21.49 8.80 -15.83
C GLY A 862 -21.06 9.77 -16.91
N GLU A 863 -20.94 11.08 -16.62
CA GLU A 863 -20.45 12.10 -17.55
C GLU A 863 -19.42 13.03 -16.88
N GLY A 864 -18.24 13.20 -17.47
CA GLY A 864 -17.24 14.16 -17.03
C GLY A 864 -17.45 15.59 -17.55
N SER A 865 -16.47 16.46 -17.30
CA SER A 865 -16.40 17.81 -17.87
C SER A 865 -15.17 17.91 -18.77
N TYR A 866 -15.34 18.49 -19.97
CA TYR A 866 -14.24 18.69 -20.90
C TYR A 866 -13.52 20.01 -20.60
N HIS A 867 -12.20 19.95 -20.49
CA HIS A 867 -11.32 21.07 -20.16
C HIS A 867 -10.40 21.44 -21.34
N GLY A 868 -10.77 21.05 -22.57
CA GLY A 868 -10.00 21.34 -23.77
C GLY A 868 -8.81 20.41 -24.00
N LYS A 869 -8.67 19.35 -23.19
CA LYS A 869 -7.54 18.40 -23.22
C LYS A 869 -8.07 16.97 -23.15
N GLY A 870 -7.47 16.07 -23.92
CA GLY A 870 -7.85 14.67 -23.92
C GLY A 870 -8.01 14.11 -25.32
N ILE A 871 -8.60 12.93 -25.40
CA ILE A 871 -8.79 12.19 -26.65
C ILE A 871 -10.25 12.26 -27.10
N TYR A 872 -10.48 12.36 -28.40
CA TYR A 872 -11.83 12.25 -28.97
C TYR A 872 -11.86 11.40 -30.24
N GLU A 873 -13.03 10.81 -30.51
CA GLU A 873 -13.31 10.09 -31.75
C GLU A 873 -13.68 11.09 -32.86
N LEU A 874 -12.87 11.10 -33.92
CA LEU A 874 -12.87 12.13 -34.95
C LEU A 874 -14.23 12.27 -35.65
N GLN A 875 -14.82 11.16 -36.09
CA GLN A 875 -16.01 11.20 -36.92
C GLN A 875 -17.24 11.66 -36.13
N THR A 876 -17.41 11.14 -34.91
CA THR A 876 -18.52 11.48 -34.01
C THR A 876 -18.39 12.91 -33.51
N PHE A 877 -17.17 13.35 -33.15
CA PHE A 877 -16.92 14.72 -32.71
C PHE A 877 -17.28 15.71 -33.83
N HIS A 878 -16.77 15.47 -35.04
CA HIS A 878 -17.07 16.32 -36.20
C HIS A 878 -18.55 16.34 -36.53
N ARG A 879 -19.20 15.17 -36.59
CA ARG A 879 -20.62 15.04 -36.94
C ARG A 879 -21.55 15.80 -35.97
N LEU A 880 -21.21 15.87 -34.68
CA LEU A 880 -22.05 16.51 -33.67
C LEU A 880 -21.81 18.02 -33.55
N LEU A 881 -20.59 18.49 -33.81
CA LEU A 881 -20.17 19.87 -33.54
C LEU A 881 -19.99 20.73 -34.79
N SER A 882 -19.74 20.13 -35.95
CA SER A 882 -19.46 20.89 -37.17
C SER A 882 -20.65 21.77 -37.55
N GLY A 883 -20.37 23.06 -37.76
CA GLY A 883 -21.39 24.08 -38.06
C GLY A 883 -22.42 24.30 -36.96
N ARG A 884 -22.25 23.73 -35.76
CA ARG A 884 -23.29 23.73 -34.71
C ARG A 884 -23.41 25.07 -33.99
N PHE A 885 -22.29 25.75 -33.74
CA PHE A 885 -22.26 26.99 -32.97
C PHE A 885 -22.18 28.23 -33.85
N PRO A 886 -22.79 29.36 -33.44
CA PRO A 886 -22.61 30.64 -34.13
C PRO A 886 -21.13 31.07 -34.17
N THR A 887 -20.75 31.73 -35.26
CA THR A 887 -19.39 32.27 -35.42
C THR A 887 -19.17 33.51 -34.55
N ALA A 888 -17.95 33.71 -34.07
CA ALA A 888 -17.47 34.78 -33.19
C ALA A 888 -18.24 34.91 -31.86
N HIS A 889 -18.87 33.84 -31.38
CA HIS A 889 -19.74 33.88 -30.20
C HIS A 889 -19.13 33.24 -28.94
N LEU A 890 -18.26 32.24 -29.10
CA LEU A 890 -17.76 31.43 -27.99
C LEU A 890 -16.31 31.75 -27.62
N LEU A 891 -16.06 32.32 -26.44
CA LEU A 891 -14.71 32.43 -25.89
C LEU A 891 -14.25 31.13 -25.19
N SER A 892 -15.14 30.50 -24.43
CA SER A 892 -14.90 29.22 -23.74
C SER A 892 -15.77 28.14 -24.38
N HIS A 893 -15.16 27.30 -25.22
CA HIS A 893 -15.84 26.29 -26.02
C HIS A 893 -15.88 24.93 -25.32
N ASP A 894 -14.86 24.61 -24.51
CA ASP A 894 -14.63 23.28 -23.94
C ASP A 894 -15.85 22.72 -23.20
N LEU A 895 -16.41 23.45 -22.23
CA LEU A 895 -17.57 23.00 -21.46
C LEU A 895 -18.77 22.71 -22.36
N LEU A 896 -19.00 23.56 -23.35
CA LEU A 896 -20.15 23.47 -24.23
C LEU A 896 -20.00 22.31 -25.21
N GLU A 897 -18.84 22.18 -25.87
CA GLU A 897 -18.53 21.05 -26.76
C GLU A 897 -18.70 19.72 -26.03
N GLY A 898 -18.11 19.60 -24.82
CA GLY A 898 -18.25 18.41 -23.99
C GLY A 898 -19.70 18.10 -23.63
N SER A 899 -20.52 19.13 -23.42
CA SER A 899 -21.95 18.97 -23.11
C SER A 899 -22.79 18.44 -24.28
N TYR A 900 -22.33 18.59 -25.53
CA TYR A 900 -22.99 18.08 -26.73
C TYR A 900 -22.54 16.65 -27.08
N VAL A 901 -21.24 16.38 -26.96
CA VAL A 901 -20.66 15.12 -27.45
C VAL A 901 -20.53 14.04 -26.38
N ARG A 902 -20.83 14.36 -25.13
CA ARG A 902 -20.69 13.49 -23.95
C ARG A 902 -19.25 13.09 -23.66
N VAL A 903 -18.83 13.32 -22.41
CA VAL A 903 -17.46 13.19 -21.94
C VAL A 903 -17.38 12.06 -20.93
N GLY A 904 -16.40 11.17 -21.06
CA GLY A 904 -16.00 10.22 -20.02
C GLY A 904 -14.75 10.73 -19.31
N LEU A 905 -14.69 10.59 -17.99
CA LEU A 905 -13.50 10.95 -17.22
C LEU A 905 -12.62 9.72 -16.98
N ALA A 906 -11.38 9.74 -17.46
CA ALA A 906 -10.35 8.77 -17.12
C ALA A 906 -9.55 9.29 -15.92
N THR A 907 -10.05 9.02 -14.72
CA THR A 907 -9.48 9.51 -13.46
C THR A 907 -8.11 8.92 -13.15
N ASP A 908 -7.77 7.79 -13.77
CA ASP A 908 -6.53 7.04 -13.59
C ASP A 908 -5.46 7.32 -14.64
N ILE A 909 -5.71 8.28 -15.53
CA ILE A 909 -4.74 8.81 -16.49
C ILE A 909 -4.48 10.26 -16.14
N GLU A 910 -3.22 10.59 -15.88
CA GLU A 910 -2.82 11.93 -15.45
C GLU A 910 -2.05 12.68 -16.54
N LEU A 911 -2.40 13.95 -16.73
CA LEU A 911 -1.63 14.94 -17.46
C LEU A 911 -1.16 16.03 -16.49
N LEU A 912 -0.01 16.64 -16.77
CA LEU A 912 0.53 17.69 -15.91
C LEU A 912 0.49 19.05 -16.59
N ASP A 913 0.01 20.06 -15.86
CA ASP A 913 -0.08 21.44 -16.30
C ASP A 913 0.77 22.39 -15.43
N VAL A 914 1.04 23.58 -15.94
CA VAL A 914 1.73 24.63 -15.18
C VAL A 914 0.70 25.47 -14.41
N PHE A 915 0.88 25.56 -13.09
CA PHE A 915 0.07 26.44 -12.25
C PHE A 915 0.61 27.89 -12.29
N PRO A 916 -0.26 28.93 -12.30
CA PRO A 916 0.19 30.33 -12.27
C PRO A 916 1.00 30.66 -11.02
N SER A 917 2.18 31.26 -11.20
CA SER A 917 3.10 31.59 -10.09
C SER A 917 2.72 32.86 -9.31
N SER A 918 1.84 33.71 -9.87
CA SER A 918 1.41 34.98 -9.26
C SER A 918 -0.11 35.15 -9.25
N TYR A 919 -0.60 35.93 -8.29
CA TYR A 919 -2.02 36.27 -8.15
C TYR A 919 -2.58 36.96 -9.41
N ILE A 920 -1.81 37.88 -10.01
CA ILE A 920 -2.25 38.62 -11.22
C ILE A 920 -2.43 37.65 -12.39
N ALA A 921 -1.49 36.73 -12.59
CA ALA A 921 -1.60 35.72 -13.66
C ALA A 921 -2.81 34.78 -13.43
N TRP A 922 -3.03 34.37 -12.18
CA TRP A 922 -4.19 33.59 -11.79
C TRP A 922 -5.51 34.35 -12.04
N TRP A 923 -5.62 35.60 -11.61
CA TRP A 923 -6.82 36.42 -11.78
C TRP A 923 -7.12 36.70 -13.24
N ASN A 924 -6.10 37.01 -14.06
CA ASN A 924 -6.28 37.21 -15.50
C ASN A 924 -6.83 35.96 -16.20
N ARG A 925 -6.43 34.77 -15.73
CA ARG A 925 -6.98 33.49 -16.20
C ARG A 925 -8.44 33.33 -15.76
N GLN A 926 -8.76 33.56 -14.48
CA GLN A 926 -10.13 33.48 -13.96
C GLN A 926 -11.07 34.47 -14.66
N HIS A 927 -10.65 35.71 -14.85
CA HIS A 927 -11.43 36.73 -15.54
C HIS A 927 -11.78 36.33 -16.98
N ARG A 928 -10.87 35.66 -17.69
CA ARG A 928 -11.14 35.13 -19.04
C ARG A 928 -12.19 34.03 -19.01
N TRP A 929 -12.10 33.12 -18.05
CA TRP A 929 -13.04 32.02 -17.88
C TRP A 929 -14.43 32.52 -17.50
N ILE A 930 -14.54 33.41 -16.51
CA ILE A 930 -15.79 34.02 -16.09
C ILE A 930 -16.49 34.70 -17.27
N ARG A 931 -15.77 35.51 -18.07
CA ARG A 931 -16.37 36.13 -19.26
C ARG A 931 -16.88 35.10 -20.27
N GLY A 932 -16.13 34.01 -20.48
CA GLY A 932 -16.55 32.92 -21.36
C GLY A 932 -17.78 32.18 -20.86
N ASP A 933 -17.87 31.93 -19.55
CA ASP A 933 -19.05 31.32 -18.92
C ASP A 933 -20.29 32.20 -19.10
N TRP A 934 -20.15 33.53 -18.91
CA TRP A 934 -21.26 34.48 -19.11
C TRP A 934 -21.70 34.59 -20.58
N GLN A 935 -20.81 34.36 -21.55
CA GLN A 935 -21.19 34.35 -22.97
C GLN A 935 -22.10 33.17 -23.32
N ILE A 936 -21.94 32.02 -22.67
CA ILE A 936 -22.74 30.81 -22.97
C ILE A 936 -24.05 30.74 -22.17
N ILE A 937 -24.47 31.83 -21.53
CA ILE A 937 -25.71 31.89 -20.74
C ILE A 937 -26.96 31.51 -21.55
N ASP A 938 -26.96 31.74 -22.87
CA ASP A 938 -28.07 31.38 -23.75
C ASP A 938 -28.37 29.88 -23.76
N TRP A 939 -27.37 29.02 -23.46
CA TRP A 939 -27.57 27.57 -23.37
C TRP A 939 -28.30 27.11 -22.10
N LEU A 940 -28.60 28.03 -21.18
CA LEU A 940 -29.56 27.79 -20.09
C LEU A 940 -31.01 27.88 -20.56
N LYS A 941 -31.29 28.50 -21.71
CA LYS A 941 -32.66 28.68 -22.23
C LYS A 941 -33.19 27.38 -22.85
N PRO A 942 -34.52 27.19 -22.94
CA PRO A 942 -35.11 26.05 -23.63
C PRO A 942 -34.82 25.99 -25.14
N ARG A 943 -34.46 27.14 -25.73
CA ARG A 943 -34.11 27.32 -27.13
C ARG A 943 -32.75 28.01 -27.23
N VAL A 944 -31.83 27.44 -28.02
CA VAL A 944 -30.43 27.83 -28.08
C VAL A 944 -30.04 28.24 -29.51
N PRO A 945 -29.13 29.21 -29.66
CA PRO A 945 -28.64 29.61 -30.96
C PRO A 945 -27.78 28.49 -31.58
N VAL A 946 -27.91 28.30 -32.88
CA VAL A 946 -27.09 27.39 -33.67
C VAL A 946 -26.45 28.13 -34.85
N GLY A 947 -25.46 27.50 -35.49
CA GLY A 947 -24.81 28.05 -36.68
C GLY A 947 -25.80 28.45 -37.78
N GLY A 948 -25.45 29.48 -38.55
CA GLY A 948 -26.31 30.02 -39.61
C GLY A 948 -27.52 30.83 -39.12
N GLY A 949 -27.52 31.28 -37.86
CA GLY A 949 -28.54 32.20 -37.31
C GLY A 949 -29.87 31.53 -36.94
N ARG A 950 -29.94 30.19 -36.93
CA ARG A 950 -31.13 29.44 -36.53
C ARG A 950 -31.17 29.27 -35.00
N VAL A 951 -32.32 28.86 -34.49
CA VAL A 951 -32.53 28.55 -33.07
C VAL A 951 -33.20 27.19 -32.96
N GLU A 952 -32.66 26.32 -32.11
CA GLU A 952 -33.17 24.96 -31.90
C GLU A 952 -33.51 24.71 -30.43
N ARG A 953 -34.25 23.64 -30.14
CA ARG A 953 -34.46 23.21 -28.75
C ARG A 953 -33.13 22.76 -28.16
N THR A 954 -32.90 23.10 -26.89
CA THR A 954 -31.68 22.70 -26.20
C THR A 954 -31.55 21.17 -26.16
N PRO A 955 -30.44 20.59 -26.65
CA PRO A 955 -30.17 19.16 -26.51
C PRO A 955 -29.52 18.84 -25.16
N LEU A 956 -29.20 19.86 -24.36
CA LEU A 956 -28.46 19.71 -23.11
C LEU A 956 -29.31 19.08 -22.01
N SER A 957 -28.73 18.13 -21.30
CA SER A 957 -29.32 17.54 -20.10
C SER A 957 -29.45 18.56 -18.97
N ALA A 958 -30.27 18.24 -17.95
CA ALA A 958 -30.40 19.08 -16.76
C ALA A 958 -29.06 19.28 -16.04
N PHE A 959 -28.20 18.26 -16.01
CA PHE A 959 -26.86 18.36 -15.43
C PHE A 959 -25.91 19.21 -16.25
N ASN A 960 -25.94 19.12 -17.59
CA ASN A 960 -25.10 19.98 -18.42
C ASN A 960 -25.52 21.45 -18.34
N ARG A 961 -26.83 21.73 -18.21
CA ARG A 961 -27.32 23.08 -17.89
C ARG A 961 -26.91 23.51 -16.48
N TRP A 962 -26.91 22.60 -15.51
CA TRP A 962 -26.41 22.89 -14.16
C TRP A 962 -24.94 23.28 -14.15
N LYS A 963 -24.06 22.59 -14.90
CA LYS A 963 -22.64 22.95 -15.00
C LYS A 963 -22.45 24.42 -15.43
N ILE A 964 -23.21 24.86 -16.44
CA ILE A 964 -23.20 26.25 -16.90
C ILE A 964 -23.72 27.19 -15.80
N PHE A 965 -24.88 26.89 -15.22
CA PHE A 965 -25.48 27.70 -14.16
C PHE A 965 -24.55 27.84 -12.93
N ASP A 966 -23.92 26.74 -12.54
CA ASP A 966 -23.05 26.68 -11.37
C ASP A 966 -21.75 27.48 -11.57
N ASN A 967 -21.22 27.56 -12.79
CA ASN A 967 -20.10 28.45 -13.10
C ASN A 967 -20.51 29.93 -12.95
N LEU A 968 -21.68 30.31 -13.48
CA LEU A 968 -22.21 31.67 -13.31
C LEU A 968 -22.42 32.01 -11.84
N ARG A 969 -23.06 31.09 -11.09
CA ARG A 969 -23.29 31.20 -9.64
C ARG A 969 -21.97 31.42 -8.89
N ARG A 970 -20.96 30.58 -9.13
CA ARG A 970 -19.64 30.69 -8.49
C ARG A 970 -18.96 32.03 -8.76
N SER A 971 -19.10 32.58 -9.97
CA SER A 971 -18.56 33.91 -10.29
C SER A 971 -19.18 35.04 -9.45
N LEU A 972 -20.41 34.84 -8.94
CA LEU A 972 -21.14 35.82 -8.13
C LEU A 972 -20.94 35.64 -6.62
N VAL A 973 -20.35 34.53 -6.16
CA VAL A 973 -20.15 34.28 -4.72
C VAL A 973 -19.25 35.33 -4.08
N PRO A 974 -18.04 35.67 -4.59
CA PRO A 974 -17.19 36.68 -3.97
C PRO A 974 -17.87 38.07 -3.83
N PRO A 975 -18.46 38.67 -4.89
CA PRO A 975 -19.11 39.96 -4.74
C PRO A 975 -20.36 39.89 -3.85
N ALA A 976 -21.11 38.79 -3.86
CA ALA A 976 -22.26 38.61 -2.97
C ALA A 976 -21.86 38.51 -1.50
N THR A 977 -20.76 37.81 -1.18
CA THR A 977 -20.23 37.72 0.18
C THR A 977 -19.80 39.09 0.71
N VAL A 978 -19.12 39.90 -0.11
CA VAL A 978 -18.75 41.27 0.28
C VAL A 978 -19.99 42.15 0.47
N ALA A 979 -20.96 42.08 -0.45
CA ALA A 979 -22.21 42.82 -0.33
C ALA A 979 -23.02 42.38 0.90
N LEU A 980 -23.03 41.09 1.23
CA LEU A 980 -23.68 40.54 2.41
C LEU A 980 -23.04 41.04 3.69
N LEU A 981 -21.70 41.09 3.73
CA LEU A 981 -20.94 41.62 4.87
C LEU A 981 -21.26 43.10 5.11
N LEU A 982 -21.22 43.91 4.06
CA LEU A 982 -21.58 45.34 4.13
C LEU A 982 -23.07 45.51 4.52
N GLY A 983 -23.97 44.73 3.92
CA GLY A 983 -25.39 44.75 4.26
C GLY A 983 -25.64 44.34 5.71
N GLY A 984 -24.96 43.31 6.19
CA GLY A 984 -25.03 42.86 7.58
C GLY A 984 -24.53 43.90 8.57
N TRP A 985 -23.47 44.64 8.23
CA TRP A 985 -22.90 45.68 9.08
C TRP A 985 -23.73 46.96 9.15
N PHE A 986 -24.27 47.41 8.01
CA PHE A 986 -24.94 48.71 7.94
C PHE A 986 -26.47 48.63 8.05
N LEU A 987 -27.08 47.49 7.72
CA LEU A 987 -28.54 47.34 7.63
C LEU A 987 -29.14 46.48 8.75
N THR A 988 -28.34 45.95 9.68
CA THR A 988 -28.83 45.09 10.77
C THR A 988 -28.22 45.45 12.13
N PRO A 989 -28.93 45.19 13.24
CA PRO A 989 -28.41 45.40 14.59
C PRO A 989 -27.42 44.32 15.06
N ALA A 990 -27.11 43.31 14.23
CA ALA A 990 -26.31 42.14 14.61
C ALA A 990 -25.09 41.93 13.68
N PRO A 991 -24.16 42.91 13.58
CA PRO A 991 -23.01 42.81 12.67
C PRO A 991 -22.10 41.59 12.95
N LEU A 992 -21.98 41.19 14.21
CA LEU A 992 -21.18 40.02 14.61
C LEU A 992 -21.76 38.70 14.09
N LEU A 993 -23.09 38.59 13.98
CA LEU A 993 -23.75 37.41 13.43
C LEU A 993 -23.35 37.21 11.96
N TRP A 994 -23.40 38.27 11.16
CA TRP A 994 -23.07 38.22 9.73
C TRP A 994 -21.58 37.96 9.48
N SER A 995 -20.70 38.60 10.26
CA SER A 995 -19.27 38.29 10.24
C SER A 995 -19.01 36.83 10.61
N GLY A 996 -19.68 36.31 11.66
CA GLY A 996 -19.56 34.93 12.10
C GLY A 996 -20.07 33.92 11.07
N ILE A 997 -21.20 34.20 10.41
CA ILE A 997 -21.72 33.37 9.31
C ILE A 997 -20.72 33.31 8.17
N ILE A 998 -20.19 34.45 7.73
CA ILE A 998 -19.22 34.47 6.60
C ILE A 998 -17.94 33.73 6.97
N VAL A 999 -17.41 33.93 8.19
CA VAL A 999 -16.25 33.17 8.66
C VAL A 999 -16.55 31.67 8.67
N GLY A 1000 -17.71 31.26 9.19
CA GLY A 1000 -18.13 29.86 9.22
C GLY A 1000 -18.44 29.25 7.84
N LEU A 1001 -18.72 30.07 6.83
CA LEU A 1001 -18.89 29.61 5.44
C LEU A 1001 -17.56 29.50 4.69
N MET A 1002 -16.52 30.22 5.13
CA MET A 1002 -15.19 30.26 4.49
C MET A 1002 -14.18 29.30 5.13
N LEU A 1003 -14.42 28.87 6.38
CA LEU A 1003 -13.71 27.80 7.09
C LEU A 1003 -14.31 26.44 6.71
#